data_AF-A0A2J6JC82-F1
#
_entry.id   AF-A0A2J6JC82-F1
#
_cell.length_a   1.000
_cell.length_b   1.000
_cell.length_c   1.000
_cell.angle_alpha   90.00
_cell.angle_beta   90.00
_cell.angle_gamma   90.00
#
_symmetry.space_group_name_H-M   'P 1'
#
loop_
_entity.id
_entity.type
_entity.pdbx_description
1 polymer ?
#
loop_
_entity_poly.entity_id
_entity_poly.type
_entity_poly.pdbx_seq_one_letter_code
_entity_poly.pdbx_strand_id
1 'polypeptide(L)'
;MDRGYCGVNAAYLLDLLASLNSSTSRPTIAFDNSAETLRRKARALRKEILELPAPSPKKDDYWRLVTWGELHFGLGEFSQAQTYLKQARSAEPEPWQLESTASQLVNLARWRRLIRPTAQGVQFVDSKPARECREALTALLGDQLDAALGRLRGKVGLALSGGGFRASFYHLGMLARLAEIDALRHIDVLSTVSGGSIVGVHYYLELKKLLESVPDKDVTRDDYIAIIRTVQQEFLAGVQKNLRMEILADLKTNLKMLFLGGFSRSRRLGELYEEELYAKVDDGQGAAPRTMPSLLVTPCDTPEGQNFIPRRENWRRLSKVPELVLNTTSLNSGHNFQFTASWMGEPPGLTGNEVDMNRRYRRLYYGEAPTPTLRNLRLGAAVAASSCVPGLFDPLELEGLYGLDEKRTLRLVDGGVHDNQGVAGLLDEGCDFILCSDASGQMHDETDPSSGLLGVPLRSNTILQDRIRECEYDQMHTMALSGRLKGLFFIHLKKDLAQNDITWIGGSKPPYSAPPSKTPYGIDRTIQQKLAEIRTDLDAFSEVEAYSLMLSGYRMAQQQAKALNAALGRPDETWGGFDVDAPEGEWPFLPLSEIAALPPESQDQRRRDLENQLNVGKKQMFRAAALIPRVKIRLIAAALVLAAVLLALLWFNRGATFTLGSLSVTAVILLGGLFWPKIFGWIPESRMKQTLGKVGLALGGWVIARLQISLFDPLFLKRGRLDELLELGDRAGNDRD
;
A
#
# COMPACT_ATOMS: atom_id res chain seq x y z
N MET A 1 -49.35 -10.54 -5.91
CA MET A 1 -49.06 -9.66 -4.77
C MET A 1 -47.65 -9.08 -4.79
N ASP A 2 -46.77 -9.49 -5.71
CA ASP A 2 -45.45 -8.88 -5.96
C ASP A 2 -45.16 -8.66 -7.46
N ARG A 3 -46.12 -8.98 -8.33
CA ARG A 3 -46.08 -8.83 -9.81
C ARG A 3 -44.82 -9.45 -10.45
N GLY A 4 -44.31 -10.54 -9.89
CA GLY A 4 -43.17 -11.28 -10.41
C GLY A 4 -41.80 -10.83 -9.88
N TYR A 5 -41.74 -9.80 -9.03
CA TYR A 5 -40.48 -9.28 -8.50
C TYR A 5 -39.68 -10.30 -7.67
N CYS A 6 -40.33 -11.07 -6.78
CA CYS A 6 -39.62 -12.11 -6.03
C CYS A 6 -39.19 -13.25 -6.97
N GLY A 7 -40.03 -13.59 -7.95
CA GLY A 7 -39.74 -14.63 -8.92
C GLY A 7 -38.54 -14.30 -9.82
N VAL A 8 -38.44 -13.07 -10.32
CA VAL A 8 -37.30 -12.67 -11.16
C VAL A 8 -35.98 -12.67 -10.37
N ASN A 9 -36.01 -12.20 -9.13
CA ASN A 9 -34.83 -12.23 -8.24
C ASN A 9 -34.43 -13.66 -7.88
N ALA A 10 -35.39 -14.56 -7.65
CA ALA A 10 -35.10 -15.98 -7.46
C ALA A 10 -34.48 -16.61 -8.73
N ALA A 11 -34.96 -16.24 -9.92
CA ALA A 11 -34.36 -16.69 -11.19
C ALA A 11 -32.92 -16.16 -11.36
N TYR A 12 -32.66 -14.91 -10.99
CA TYR A 12 -31.31 -14.34 -10.98
C TYR A 12 -30.37 -15.06 -10.02
N LEU A 13 -30.81 -15.36 -8.78
CA LEU A 13 -30.02 -16.12 -7.81
C LEU A 13 -29.71 -17.54 -8.31
N LEU A 14 -30.64 -18.18 -9.01
CA LEU A 14 -30.39 -19.48 -9.65
C LEU A 14 -29.31 -19.38 -10.74
N ASP A 15 -29.30 -18.31 -11.54
CA ASP A 15 -28.23 -18.08 -12.52
C ASP A 15 -26.88 -17.78 -11.86
N LEU A 16 -26.87 -17.02 -10.74
CA LEU A 16 -25.68 -16.78 -9.93
C LEU A 16 -25.08 -18.09 -9.41
N LEU A 17 -25.90 -18.92 -8.75
CA LEU A 17 -25.48 -20.23 -8.24
C LEU A 17 -24.99 -21.14 -9.37
N ALA A 18 -25.67 -21.13 -10.53
CA ALA A 18 -25.22 -21.87 -11.70
C ALA A 18 -23.86 -21.39 -12.19
N SER A 19 -23.58 -20.08 -12.14
CA SER A 19 -22.30 -19.52 -12.52
C SER A 19 -21.18 -19.98 -11.59
N LEU A 20 -21.41 -19.96 -10.27
CA LEU A 20 -20.45 -20.39 -9.25
C LEU A 20 -20.11 -21.88 -9.40
N ASN A 21 -21.12 -22.74 -9.58
CA ASN A 21 -20.93 -24.18 -9.81
C ASN A 21 -20.19 -24.50 -11.12
N SER A 22 -20.22 -23.58 -12.11
CA SER A 22 -19.52 -23.75 -13.38
C SER A 22 -18.08 -23.24 -13.36
N SER A 23 -17.71 -22.40 -12.38
CA SER A 23 -16.35 -21.85 -12.21
C SER A 23 -15.46 -22.68 -11.29
N THR A 24 -16.02 -23.54 -10.45
CA THR A 24 -15.25 -24.42 -9.57
C THR A 24 -14.74 -25.64 -10.34
N SER A 25 -13.47 -25.63 -10.74
CA SER A 25 -12.76 -26.83 -11.26
C SER A 25 -12.51 -27.90 -10.18
N ARG A 26 -13.15 -27.81 -9.01
CA ARG A 26 -12.88 -28.66 -7.84
C ARG A 26 -14.19 -29.10 -7.16
N PRO A 27 -14.24 -30.35 -6.66
CA PRO A 27 -15.44 -30.92 -6.06
C PRO A 27 -15.65 -30.27 -4.68
N THR A 28 -16.44 -29.22 -4.61
CA THR A 28 -17.06 -28.81 -3.35
C THR A 28 -18.38 -29.56 -3.22
N ILE A 29 -18.62 -30.06 -2.00
CA ILE A 29 -19.81 -30.71 -1.44
C ILE A 29 -20.95 -30.83 -2.47
N ALA A 30 -21.28 -32.08 -2.82
CA ALA A 30 -22.34 -32.44 -3.75
C ALA A 30 -23.68 -31.76 -3.38
N PHE A 31 -23.89 -30.55 -3.88
CA PHE A 31 -25.23 -30.01 -4.04
C PHE A 31 -25.83 -30.70 -5.24
N ASP A 32 -26.99 -31.30 -5.05
CA ASP A 32 -27.76 -32.12 -6.00
C ASP A 32 -28.26 -31.34 -7.25
N ASN A 33 -27.69 -30.17 -7.53
CA ASN A 33 -28.09 -29.29 -8.62
C ASN A 33 -26.88 -28.93 -9.48
N SER A 34 -26.70 -29.64 -10.60
CA SER A 34 -25.77 -29.23 -11.65
C SER A 34 -26.08 -27.80 -12.13
N ALA A 35 -25.05 -27.08 -12.62
CA ALA A 35 -25.22 -25.72 -13.15
C ALA A 35 -26.31 -25.66 -14.25
N GLU A 36 -26.47 -26.73 -15.02
CA GLU A 36 -27.52 -26.83 -16.04
C GLU A 36 -28.92 -26.91 -15.43
N THR A 37 -29.11 -27.70 -14.38
CA THR A 37 -30.38 -27.82 -13.66
C THR A 37 -30.81 -26.47 -13.08
N LEU A 38 -29.88 -25.72 -12.49
CA LEU A 38 -30.14 -24.38 -11.95
C LEU A 38 -30.57 -23.39 -13.04
N ARG A 39 -29.87 -23.35 -14.19
CA ARG A 39 -30.26 -22.51 -15.34
C ARG A 39 -31.63 -22.91 -15.90
N ARG A 40 -31.95 -24.20 -15.91
CA ARG A 40 -33.27 -24.69 -16.35
C ARG A 40 -34.39 -24.21 -15.43
N LYS A 41 -34.19 -24.30 -14.10
CA LYS A 41 -35.12 -23.75 -13.10
C LYS A 41 -35.29 -22.23 -13.26
N ALA A 42 -34.19 -21.50 -13.46
CA ALA A 42 -34.23 -20.05 -13.69
C ALA A 42 -35.06 -19.69 -14.94
N ARG A 43 -34.89 -20.42 -16.05
CA ARG A 43 -35.69 -20.22 -17.28
C ARG A 43 -37.16 -20.57 -17.10
N ALA A 44 -37.47 -21.67 -16.40
CA ALA A 44 -38.85 -22.08 -16.14
C ALA A 44 -39.60 -21.01 -15.32
N LEU A 45 -38.97 -20.51 -14.26
CA LEU A 45 -39.53 -19.47 -13.42
C LEU A 45 -39.79 -18.17 -14.20
N ARG A 46 -38.86 -17.75 -15.07
CA ARG A 46 -39.09 -16.58 -15.94
C ARG A 46 -40.28 -16.76 -16.88
N LYS A 47 -40.48 -17.96 -17.44
CA LYS A 47 -41.63 -18.26 -18.31
C LYS A 47 -42.96 -18.23 -17.55
N GLU A 48 -43.00 -18.80 -16.35
CA GLU A 48 -44.19 -18.77 -15.49
C GLU A 48 -44.61 -17.33 -15.15
N ILE A 49 -43.65 -16.46 -14.85
CA ILE A 49 -43.94 -15.05 -14.54
C ILE A 49 -44.50 -14.29 -15.76
N LEU A 50 -44.06 -14.64 -16.98
CA LEU A 50 -44.58 -14.02 -18.22
C LEU A 50 -46.06 -14.33 -18.50
N GLU A 51 -46.67 -15.27 -17.79
CA GLU A 51 -48.12 -15.51 -17.84
C GLU A 51 -48.94 -14.42 -17.13
N LEU A 52 -48.29 -13.60 -16.29
CA LEU A 52 -48.92 -12.46 -15.62
C LEU A 52 -49.18 -11.29 -16.62
N PRO A 53 -50.15 -10.40 -16.33
CA PRO A 53 -50.41 -9.25 -17.19
C PRO A 53 -49.23 -8.28 -17.31
N ALA A 54 -48.87 -7.95 -18.56
CA ALA A 54 -47.82 -7.00 -18.91
C ALA A 54 -48.03 -5.61 -18.27
N PRO A 55 -46.94 -4.87 -17.96
CA PRO A 55 -47.02 -3.53 -17.42
C PRO A 55 -47.58 -2.54 -18.45
N SER A 56 -48.44 -1.64 -17.99
CA SER A 56 -48.79 -0.44 -18.75
C SER A 56 -47.64 0.58 -18.65
N PRO A 57 -47.29 1.29 -19.73
CA PRO A 57 -46.29 2.36 -19.69
C PRO A 57 -46.85 3.55 -18.89
N LYS A 58 -46.61 3.57 -17.57
CA LYS A 58 -46.88 4.70 -16.68
C LYS A 58 -45.58 5.08 -15.98
N LYS A 59 -45.38 6.39 -15.78
CA LYS A 59 -44.13 6.96 -15.23
C LYS A 59 -43.75 6.39 -13.84
N ASP A 60 -44.72 5.90 -13.08
CA ASP A 60 -44.51 5.42 -11.70
C ASP A 60 -44.18 3.91 -11.56
N ASP A 61 -43.96 3.16 -12.65
CA ASP A 61 -43.79 1.69 -12.60
C ASP A 61 -42.39 1.18 -13.02
N TYR A 62 -41.32 1.91 -12.66
CA TYR A 62 -39.92 1.58 -13.03
C TYR A 62 -39.55 0.12 -12.72
N TRP A 63 -39.76 -0.32 -11.48
CA TRP A 63 -39.37 -1.67 -11.05
C TRP A 63 -40.12 -2.77 -11.79
N ARG A 64 -41.36 -2.52 -12.20
CA ARG A 64 -42.11 -3.49 -13.00
C ARG A 64 -41.64 -3.52 -14.44
N LEU A 65 -41.33 -2.37 -15.04
CA LEU A 65 -40.74 -2.31 -16.38
C LEU A 65 -39.39 -3.03 -16.39
N VAL A 66 -38.53 -2.80 -15.40
CA VAL A 66 -37.26 -3.51 -15.26
C VAL A 66 -37.44 -4.99 -15.01
N THR A 67 -38.38 -5.39 -14.15
CA THR A 67 -38.71 -6.82 -13.93
C THR A 67 -39.03 -7.50 -15.25
N TRP A 68 -39.89 -6.92 -16.07
CA TRP A 68 -40.25 -7.44 -17.39
C TRP A 68 -39.08 -7.42 -18.38
N GLY A 69 -38.28 -6.34 -18.37
CA GLY A 69 -37.04 -6.26 -19.13
C GLY A 69 -36.09 -7.41 -18.79
N GLU A 70 -35.89 -7.69 -17.50
CA GLU A 70 -35.02 -8.77 -17.04
C GLU A 70 -35.56 -10.17 -17.36
N LEU A 71 -36.88 -10.40 -17.30
CA LEU A 71 -37.48 -11.68 -17.70
C LEU A 71 -37.06 -12.04 -19.13
N HIS A 72 -37.29 -11.12 -20.07
CA HIS A 72 -36.91 -11.29 -21.47
C HIS A 72 -35.38 -11.37 -21.63
N PHE A 73 -34.63 -10.51 -20.94
CA PHE A 73 -33.16 -10.51 -20.98
C PHE A 73 -32.57 -11.86 -20.52
N GLY A 74 -33.08 -12.41 -19.43
CA GLY A 74 -32.66 -13.71 -18.89
C GLY A 74 -33.06 -14.90 -19.76
N LEU A 75 -34.13 -14.78 -20.56
CA LEU A 75 -34.49 -15.78 -21.57
C LEU A 75 -33.60 -15.66 -22.84
N GLY A 76 -33.03 -14.49 -23.09
CA GLY A 76 -32.26 -14.17 -24.29
C GLY A 76 -33.07 -13.48 -25.39
N GLU A 77 -34.24 -12.95 -25.02
CA GLU A 77 -35.17 -12.22 -25.88
C GLU A 77 -34.85 -10.71 -25.82
N PHE A 78 -33.66 -10.35 -26.32
CA PHE A 78 -33.08 -9.01 -26.09
C PHE A 78 -33.87 -7.87 -26.74
N SER A 79 -34.52 -8.09 -27.89
CA SER A 79 -35.35 -7.06 -28.53
C SER A 79 -36.59 -6.71 -27.69
N GLN A 80 -37.23 -7.70 -27.07
CA GLN A 80 -38.33 -7.48 -26.13
C GLN A 80 -37.81 -6.77 -24.87
N ALA A 81 -36.68 -7.23 -24.33
CA ALA A 81 -36.03 -6.60 -23.17
C ALA A 81 -35.74 -5.12 -23.43
N GLN A 82 -35.15 -4.78 -24.58
CA GLN A 82 -34.84 -3.41 -24.99
C GLN A 82 -36.06 -2.49 -24.93
N THR A 83 -37.23 -2.96 -25.35
CA THR A 83 -38.47 -2.17 -25.33
C THR A 83 -38.84 -1.75 -23.91
N TYR A 84 -38.82 -2.69 -22.95
CA TYR A 84 -39.12 -2.39 -21.55
C TYR A 84 -38.03 -1.56 -20.87
N LEU A 85 -36.75 -1.83 -21.17
CA LEU A 85 -35.62 -1.09 -20.60
C LEU A 85 -35.59 0.37 -21.08
N LYS A 86 -35.96 0.64 -22.34
CA LYS A 86 -36.11 2.00 -22.86
C LYS A 86 -37.24 2.76 -22.16
N GLN A 87 -38.36 2.08 -21.89
CA GLN A 87 -39.47 2.67 -21.12
C GLN A 87 -39.05 2.92 -19.66
N ALA A 88 -38.33 1.98 -19.05
CA ALA A 88 -37.81 2.13 -17.69
C ALA A 88 -36.85 3.32 -17.58
N ARG A 89 -35.96 3.51 -18.56
CA ARG A 89 -35.07 4.69 -18.62
C ARG A 89 -35.85 5.99 -18.74
N SER A 90 -36.93 6.00 -19.51
CA SER A 90 -37.82 7.16 -19.69
C SER A 90 -38.61 7.52 -18.43
N ALA A 91 -38.66 6.62 -17.44
CA ALA A 91 -39.25 6.89 -16.12
C ALA A 91 -38.32 7.69 -15.18
N GLU A 92 -37.12 8.09 -15.65
CA GLU A 92 -36.14 8.90 -14.91
C GLU A 92 -35.78 8.29 -13.53
N PRO A 93 -35.24 7.05 -13.51
CA PRO A 93 -34.95 6.37 -12.25
C PRO A 93 -33.89 7.08 -11.43
N GLU A 94 -34.01 6.94 -10.11
CA GLU A 94 -32.98 7.38 -9.17
C GLU A 94 -31.63 6.68 -9.47
N PRO A 95 -30.49 7.34 -9.21
CA PRO A 95 -29.16 6.79 -9.53
C PRO A 95 -28.91 5.37 -9.02
N TRP A 96 -29.34 5.06 -7.79
CA TRP A 96 -29.15 3.75 -7.16
C TRP A 96 -30.04 2.66 -7.77
N GLN A 97 -31.22 3.03 -8.28
CA GLN A 97 -32.13 2.11 -8.98
C GLN A 97 -31.50 1.67 -10.30
N LEU A 98 -30.98 2.65 -11.05
CA LEU A 98 -30.27 2.41 -12.31
C LEU A 98 -29.02 1.55 -12.09
N GLU A 99 -28.22 1.86 -11.08
CA GLU A 99 -27.02 1.11 -10.70
C GLU A 99 -27.34 -0.37 -10.40
N SER A 100 -28.39 -0.61 -9.62
CA SER A 100 -28.83 -1.95 -9.24
C SER A 100 -29.27 -2.76 -10.47
N THR A 101 -30.11 -2.16 -11.32
CA THR A 101 -30.57 -2.79 -12.57
C THR A 101 -29.41 -3.07 -13.53
N ALA A 102 -28.52 -2.10 -13.73
CA ALA A 102 -27.35 -2.25 -14.59
C ALA A 102 -26.48 -3.44 -14.15
N SER A 103 -26.20 -3.52 -12.85
CA SER A 103 -25.37 -4.58 -12.26
C SER A 103 -25.97 -5.96 -12.51
N GLN A 104 -27.29 -6.10 -12.35
CA GLN A 104 -28.01 -7.35 -12.56
C GLN A 104 -27.96 -7.81 -14.03
N LEU A 105 -28.27 -6.91 -14.97
CA LEU A 105 -28.27 -7.23 -16.40
C LEU A 105 -26.86 -7.50 -16.96
N VAL A 106 -25.86 -6.74 -16.51
CA VAL A 106 -24.45 -6.97 -16.89
C VAL A 106 -23.96 -8.34 -16.40
N ASN A 107 -24.32 -8.75 -15.18
CA ASN A 107 -24.02 -10.10 -14.69
C ASN A 107 -24.72 -11.20 -15.49
N LEU A 108 -25.99 -11.01 -15.86
CA LEU A 108 -26.70 -11.95 -16.75
C LEU A 108 -26.02 -12.06 -18.11
N ALA A 109 -25.60 -10.94 -18.71
CA ALA A 109 -24.86 -10.94 -19.97
C ALA A 109 -23.53 -11.71 -19.85
N ARG A 110 -22.81 -11.54 -18.73
CA ARG A 110 -21.58 -12.29 -18.41
C ARG A 110 -21.84 -13.79 -18.30
N TRP A 111 -22.83 -14.22 -17.51
CA TRP A 111 -23.11 -15.63 -17.29
C TRP A 111 -23.63 -16.34 -18.54
N ARG A 112 -24.23 -15.58 -19.47
CA ARG A 112 -24.59 -16.04 -20.82
C ARG A 112 -23.44 -15.99 -21.82
N ARG A 113 -22.24 -15.59 -21.41
CA ARG A 113 -21.03 -15.48 -22.25
C ARG A 113 -21.20 -14.54 -23.46
N LEU A 114 -21.96 -13.46 -23.27
CA LEU A 114 -22.18 -12.43 -24.31
C LEU A 114 -21.15 -11.31 -24.24
N ILE A 115 -20.50 -11.18 -23.09
CA ILE A 115 -19.43 -10.21 -22.82
C ILE A 115 -18.24 -10.93 -22.20
N ARG A 116 -17.04 -10.43 -22.48
CA ARG A 116 -15.77 -10.97 -21.99
C ARG A 116 -14.81 -9.86 -21.56
N PRO A 117 -14.08 -10.03 -20.44
CA PRO A 117 -13.03 -9.11 -20.03
C PRO A 117 -11.79 -9.31 -20.92
N THR A 118 -11.34 -8.24 -21.57
CA THR A 118 -10.17 -8.22 -22.46
C THR A 118 -9.20 -7.10 -22.03
N ALA A 119 -8.02 -7.05 -22.64
CA ALA A 119 -7.03 -6.00 -22.44
C ALA A 119 -7.57 -4.58 -22.75
N GLN A 120 -8.55 -4.47 -23.65
CA GLN A 120 -9.22 -3.21 -24.02
C GLN A 120 -10.50 -2.98 -23.21
N GLY A 121 -10.62 -3.61 -22.04
CA GLY A 121 -11.83 -3.60 -21.22
C GLY A 121 -12.83 -4.69 -21.60
N VAL A 122 -14.07 -4.51 -21.19
CA VAL A 122 -15.12 -5.53 -21.37
C VAL A 122 -15.74 -5.38 -22.75
N GLN A 123 -15.64 -6.43 -23.57
CA GLN A 123 -16.10 -6.42 -24.96
C GLN A 123 -17.24 -7.41 -25.17
N PHE A 124 -18.15 -7.08 -26.09
CA PHE A 124 -19.17 -8.01 -26.55
C PHE A 124 -18.54 -9.05 -27.50
N VAL A 125 -19.01 -10.30 -27.41
CA VAL A 125 -18.59 -11.34 -28.36
C VAL A 125 -19.20 -11.08 -29.74
N ASP A 126 -18.51 -11.46 -30.81
CA ASP A 126 -19.03 -11.29 -32.17
C ASP A 126 -20.14 -12.31 -32.46
N SER A 127 -21.38 -11.93 -32.15
CA SER A 127 -22.56 -12.75 -32.38
C SER A 127 -23.83 -11.89 -32.45
N LYS A 128 -24.85 -12.38 -33.16
CA LYS A 128 -26.16 -11.72 -33.20
C LYS A 128 -26.75 -11.49 -31.79
N PRO A 129 -26.81 -12.49 -30.88
CA PRO A 129 -27.36 -12.27 -29.54
C PRO A 129 -26.58 -11.22 -28.72
N ALA A 130 -25.26 -11.13 -28.88
CA ALA A 130 -24.45 -10.14 -28.18
C ALA A 130 -24.69 -8.71 -28.69
N ARG A 131 -24.92 -8.54 -30.01
CA ARG A 131 -25.32 -7.24 -30.59
C ARG A 131 -26.68 -6.77 -30.05
N GLU A 132 -27.67 -7.65 -30.04
CA GLU A 132 -29.00 -7.33 -29.50
C GLU A 132 -28.94 -7.06 -27.98
N CYS A 133 -28.10 -7.81 -27.24
CA CYS A 133 -27.83 -7.55 -25.83
C CYS A 133 -27.19 -6.17 -25.61
N ARG A 134 -26.23 -5.77 -26.45
CA ARG A 134 -25.61 -4.44 -26.42
C ARG A 134 -26.66 -3.36 -26.65
N GLU A 135 -27.54 -3.52 -27.63
CA GLU A 135 -28.63 -2.58 -27.91
C GLU A 135 -29.61 -2.45 -26.74
N ALA A 136 -29.94 -3.57 -26.08
CA ALA A 136 -30.80 -3.58 -24.89
C ALA A 136 -30.16 -2.85 -23.70
N LEU A 137 -28.87 -3.09 -23.43
CA LEU A 137 -28.13 -2.39 -22.38
C LEU A 137 -27.92 -0.91 -22.71
N THR A 138 -27.65 -0.58 -23.97
CA THR A 138 -27.52 0.81 -24.45
C THR A 138 -28.82 1.58 -24.28
N ALA A 139 -29.97 0.94 -24.50
CA ALA A 139 -31.28 1.57 -24.29
C ALA A 139 -31.53 1.97 -22.83
N LEU A 140 -30.92 1.28 -21.86
CA LEU A 140 -30.99 1.61 -20.44
C LEU A 140 -29.91 2.63 -20.03
N LEU A 141 -28.67 2.41 -20.46
CA LEU A 141 -27.49 3.07 -19.91
C LEU A 141 -26.95 4.22 -20.77
N GLY A 142 -27.25 4.24 -22.06
CA GLY A 142 -26.73 5.23 -23.00
C GLY A 142 -25.20 5.24 -23.03
N ASP A 143 -24.64 6.42 -22.78
CA ASP A 143 -23.20 6.71 -22.69
C ASP A 143 -22.51 6.03 -21.48
N GLN A 144 -23.26 5.67 -20.44
CA GLN A 144 -22.71 5.02 -19.23
C GLN A 144 -22.43 3.52 -19.41
N LEU A 145 -22.69 2.94 -20.59
CA LEU A 145 -22.56 1.50 -20.82
C LEU A 145 -21.14 0.99 -20.54
N ASP A 146 -20.12 1.63 -21.09
CA ASP A 146 -18.74 1.15 -20.98
C ASP A 146 -18.23 1.20 -19.53
N ALA A 147 -18.57 2.26 -18.81
CA ALA A 147 -18.27 2.40 -17.38
C ALA A 147 -18.98 1.33 -16.53
N ALA A 148 -20.27 1.06 -16.83
CA ALA A 148 -21.06 0.05 -16.14
C ALA A 148 -20.53 -1.37 -16.40
N LEU A 149 -20.06 -1.66 -17.61
CA LEU A 149 -19.41 -2.94 -17.94
C LEU A 149 -18.13 -3.15 -17.11
N GLY A 150 -17.38 -2.09 -16.82
CA GLY A 150 -16.20 -2.13 -15.95
C GLY A 150 -16.46 -2.73 -14.55
N ARG A 151 -17.70 -2.67 -14.07
CA ARG A 151 -18.13 -3.23 -12.77
C ARG A 151 -18.09 -4.76 -12.71
N LEU A 152 -17.92 -5.46 -13.84
CA LEU A 152 -17.73 -6.92 -13.84
C LEU A 152 -16.57 -7.40 -12.94
N ARG A 153 -15.56 -6.54 -12.78
CA ARG A 153 -14.41 -6.77 -11.90
C ARG A 153 -14.82 -6.76 -10.42
N GLY A 154 -15.87 -6.01 -10.09
CA GLY A 154 -16.26 -5.70 -8.73
C GLY A 154 -15.61 -4.40 -8.23
N LYS A 155 -15.62 -4.19 -6.91
CA LYS A 155 -14.95 -3.07 -6.23
C LYS A 155 -13.49 -3.43 -6.03
N VAL A 156 -12.60 -2.73 -6.73
CA VAL A 156 -11.17 -3.06 -6.75
C VAL A 156 -10.43 -2.31 -5.65
N GLY A 157 -9.78 -3.06 -4.77
CA GLY A 157 -8.95 -2.54 -3.68
C GLY A 157 -7.47 -2.70 -3.99
N LEU A 158 -6.69 -1.65 -3.72
CA LEU A 158 -5.23 -1.67 -3.74
C LEU A 158 -4.69 -1.48 -2.32
N ALA A 159 -3.93 -2.45 -1.83
CA ALA A 159 -3.27 -2.41 -0.53
C ALA A 159 -1.76 -2.18 -0.69
N LEU A 160 -1.23 -1.15 -0.02
CA LEU A 160 0.20 -0.86 0.09
C LEU A 160 0.62 -1.00 1.55
N SER A 161 1.35 -2.07 1.84
CA SER A 161 1.76 -2.44 3.20
C SER A 161 2.77 -1.46 3.83
N GLY A 162 3.04 -1.65 5.13
CA GLY A 162 4.12 -0.93 5.81
C GLY A 162 5.53 -1.43 5.47
N GLY A 163 6.54 -0.82 6.10
CA GLY A 163 7.97 -1.18 5.90
C GLY A 163 8.91 -0.03 5.54
N GLY A 164 8.56 1.22 5.91
CA GLY A 164 9.40 2.41 5.68
C GLY A 164 9.66 2.68 4.20
N PHE A 165 10.75 3.38 3.88
CA PHE A 165 11.05 3.71 2.47
C PHE A 165 11.40 2.50 1.61
N ARG A 166 11.86 1.40 2.22
CA ARG A 166 12.04 0.13 1.50
C ARG A 166 10.72 -0.33 0.86
N ALA A 167 9.64 -0.32 1.65
CA ALA A 167 8.31 -0.64 1.15
C ALA A 167 7.86 0.36 0.08
N SER A 168 8.05 1.66 0.33
CA SER A 168 7.69 2.71 -0.63
C SER A 168 8.31 2.48 -2.02
N PHE A 169 9.61 2.20 -2.11
CA PHE A 169 10.28 1.96 -3.39
C PHE A 169 9.87 0.63 -4.04
N TYR A 170 9.64 -0.42 -3.27
CA TYR A 170 9.08 -1.67 -3.79
C TYR A 170 7.69 -1.45 -4.40
N HIS A 171 6.82 -0.70 -3.72
CA HIS A 171 5.50 -0.34 -4.23
C HIS A 171 5.59 0.50 -5.52
N LEU A 172 6.52 1.46 -5.62
CA LEU A 172 6.68 2.26 -6.85
C LEU A 172 7.01 1.42 -8.09
N GLY A 173 7.76 0.33 -7.92
CA GLY A 173 7.99 -0.65 -8.97
C GLY A 173 6.73 -1.42 -9.36
N MET A 174 5.97 -1.88 -8.37
CA MET A 174 4.70 -2.57 -8.59
C MET A 174 3.68 -1.65 -9.27
N LEU A 175 3.54 -0.40 -8.81
CA LEU A 175 2.65 0.61 -9.36
C LEU A 175 3.00 0.92 -10.82
N ALA A 176 4.29 0.96 -11.18
CA ALA A 176 4.71 1.11 -12.57
C ALA A 176 4.13 0.00 -13.46
N ARG A 177 4.21 -1.27 -13.02
CA ARG A 177 3.61 -2.37 -13.78
C ARG A 177 2.08 -2.30 -13.79
N LEU A 178 1.45 -1.93 -12.68
CA LEU A 178 -0.01 -1.78 -12.62
C LEU A 178 -0.52 -0.64 -13.53
N ALA A 179 0.27 0.42 -13.72
CA ALA A 179 -0.04 1.49 -14.66
C ALA A 179 -0.01 0.97 -16.10
N GLU A 180 1.03 0.23 -16.48
CA GLU A 180 1.18 -0.34 -17.84
C GLU A 180 0.06 -1.31 -18.23
N ILE A 181 -0.37 -2.16 -17.31
CA ILE A 181 -1.46 -3.12 -17.56
C ILE A 181 -2.86 -2.51 -17.38
N ASP A 182 -2.92 -1.20 -17.12
CA ASP A 182 -4.16 -0.43 -16.96
C ASP A 182 -4.98 -0.71 -15.70
N ALA A 183 -4.36 -1.32 -14.68
CA ALA A 183 -5.06 -1.67 -13.45
C ALA A 183 -5.36 -0.45 -12.56
N LEU A 184 -4.50 0.57 -12.58
CA LEU A 184 -4.61 1.73 -11.67
C LEU A 184 -5.88 2.60 -11.92
N ARG A 185 -6.37 2.66 -13.17
CA ARG A 185 -7.62 3.36 -13.52
C ARG A 185 -8.85 2.78 -12.84
N HIS A 186 -8.75 1.54 -12.37
CA HIS A 186 -9.87 0.77 -11.87
C HIS A 186 -9.91 0.67 -10.34
N ILE A 187 -9.00 1.33 -9.61
CA ILE A 187 -8.94 1.25 -8.14
C ILE A 187 -10.04 2.11 -7.51
N ASP A 188 -10.94 1.45 -6.76
CA ASP A 188 -11.99 2.10 -5.97
C ASP A 188 -11.54 2.47 -4.55
N VAL A 189 -10.58 1.72 -3.99
CA VAL A 189 -10.07 1.95 -2.63
C VAL A 189 -8.56 1.78 -2.61
N LEU A 190 -7.87 2.77 -2.06
CA LEU A 190 -6.43 2.74 -1.80
C LEU A 190 -6.22 2.65 -0.29
N SER A 191 -5.90 1.45 0.21
CA SER A 191 -5.62 1.21 1.61
C SER A 191 -4.12 1.14 1.85
N THR A 192 -3.65 1.91 2.81
CA THR A 192 -2.20 2.13 2.99
C THR A 192 -1.80 2.08 4.46
N VAL A 193 -0.56 1.63 4.69
CA VAL A 193 0.04 1.49 6.02
C VAL A 193 1.47 2.03 5.99
N SER A 194 1.88 2.84 6.99
CA SER A 194 3.28 3.23 7.21
C SER A 194 4.00 3.73 5.95
N GLY A 195 5.08 3.09 5.51
CA GLY A 195 5.79 3.40 4.26
C GLY A 195 4.90 3.40 3.01
N GLY A 196 3.89 2.53 2.96
CA GLY A 196 2.83 2.53 1.96
C GLY A 196 1.95 3.77 2.04
N SER A 197 1.65 4.30 3.23
CA SER A 197 0.91 5.56 3.43
C SER A 197 1.69 6.76 2.92
N ILE A 198 3.01 6.81 3.16
CA ILE A 198 3.84 7.93 2.73
C ILE A 198 3.81 8.08 1.21
N VAL A 199 4.08 6.98 0.48
CA VAL A 199 4.10 7.00 -0.99
C VAL A 199 2.70 7.00 -1.60
N GLY A 200 1.74 6.32 -0.96
CA GLY A 200 0.36 6.24 -1.40
C GLY A 200 -0.33 7.60 -1.39
N VAL A 201 -0.02 8.45 -0.41
CA VAL A 201 -0.48 9.84 -0.39
C VAL A 201 0.13 10.68 -1.49
N HIS A 202 1.44 10.54 -1.77
CA HIS A 202 2.06 11.26 -2.89
C HIS A 202 1.38 10.89 -4.22
N TYR A 203 1.22 9.59 -4.47
CA TYR A 203 0.45 9.10 -5.62
C TYR A 203 -0.98 9.62 -5.65
N TYR A 204 -1.68 9.64 -4.51
CA TYR A 204 -3.05 10.11 -4.42
C TYR A 204 -3.21 11.59 -4.76
N LEU A 205 -2.26 12.43 -4.34
CA LEU A 205 -2.27 13.87 -4.64
C LEU A 205 -2.08 14.14 -6.13
N GLU A 206 -1.15 13.43 -6.78
CA GLU A 206 -0.98 13.49 -8.25
C GLU A 206 -2.22 12.98 -8.99
N LEU A 207 -2.84 11.91 -8.50
CA LEU A 207 -4.08 11.39 -9.06
C LEU A 207 -5.24 12.36 -8.89
N LYS A 208 -5.37 13.00 -7.72
CA LYS A 208 -6.37 14.05 -7.48
C LYS A 208 -6.21 15.17 -8.50
N LYS A 209 -4.98 15.68 -8.67
CA LYS A 209 -4.67 16.71 -9.68
C LYS A 209 -5.17 16.28 -11.07
N LEU A 210 -4.85 15.06 -11.51
CA LEU A 210 -5.29 14.54 -12.81
C LEU A 210 -6.82 14.51 -12.94
N LEU A 211 -7.50 13.90 -11.97
CA LEU A 211 -8.95 13.69 -12.02
C LEU A 211 -9.76 14.99 -11.94
N GLU A 212 -9.23 16.02 -11.30
CA GLU A 212 -9.86 17.35 -11.22
C GLU A 212 -9.56 18.23 -12.45
N SER A 213 -8.47 17.94 -13.16
CA SER A 213 -8.04 18.73 -14.31
C SER A 213 -8.47 18.16 -15.66
N VAL A 214 -8.71 16.85 -15.74
CA VAL A 214 -8.97 16.15 -17.00
C VAL A 214 -10.35 15.45 -16.97
N PRO A 215 -11.20 15.63 -18.00
CA PRO A 215 -12.44 14.88 -18.15
C PRO A 215 -12.24 13.37 -18.13
N ASP A 216 -13.18 12.61 -17.55
CA ASP A 216 -13.07 11.16 -17.33
C ASP A 216 -12.81 10.38 -18.62
N LYS A 217 -13.44 10.79 -19.72
CA LYS A 217 -13.30 10.19 -21.05
C LYS A 217 -11.90 10.38 -21.66
N ASP A 218 -11.18 11.41 -21.23
CA ASP A 218 -9.88 11.81 -21.78
C ASP A 218 -8.73 11.28 -20.91
N VAL A 219 -9.02 10.72 -19.73
CA VAL A 219 -8.03 10.10 -18.85
C VAL A 219 -7.57 8.75 -19.40
N THR A 220 -6.29 8.67 -19.73
CA THR A 220 -5.67 7.53 -20.39
C THR A 220 -4.78 6.72 -19.45
N ARG A 221 -4.29 5.58 -19.95
CA ARG A 221 -3.26 4.77 -19.31
C ARG A 221 -1.95 5.54 -19.15
N ASP A 222 -1.58 6.34 -20.15
CA ASP A 222 -0.31 7.06 -20.18
C ASP A 222 -0.24 8.15 -19.10
N ASP A 223 -1.39 8.74 -18.74
CA ASP A 223 -1.49 9.68 -17.62
C ASP A 223 -1.08 9.02 -16.30
N TYR A 224 -1.48 7.77 -16.07
CA TYR A 224 -1.08 7.03 -14.86
C TYR A 224 0.40 6.65 -14.90
N ILE A 225 0.94 6.29 -16.07
CA ILE A 225 2.38 6.06 -16.24
C ILE A 225 3.16 7.34 -15.92
N ALA A 226 2.70 8.50 -16.39
CA ALA A 226 3.30 9.80 -16.11
C ALA A 226 3.25 10.17 -14.62
N ILE A 227 2.12 9.90 -13.94
CA ILE A 227 2.02 10.06 -12.48
C ILE A 227 3.10 9.22 -11.79
N ILE A 228 3.20 7.92 -12.11
CA ILE A 228 4.18 7.05 -11.43
C ILE A 228 5.61 7.51 -11.69
N ARG A 229 5.94 7.98 -12.89
CA ARG A 229 7.27 8.57 -13.18
C ARG A 229 7.57 9.79 -12.30
N THR A 230 6.60 10.70 -12.19
CA THR A 230 6.71 11.91 -11.36
C THR A 230 6.92 11.54 -9.91
N VAL A 231 6.08 10.66 -9.36
CA VAL A 231 6.20 10.20 -7.97
C VAL A 231 7.55 9.51 -7.74
N GLN A 232 8.02 8.64 -8.63
CA GLN A 232 9.33 7.98 -8.49
C GLN A 232 10.48 8.99 -8.36
N GLN A 233 10.51 10.01 -9.22
CA GLN A 233 11.55 11.03 -9.24
C GLN A 233 11.49 11.93 -7.99
N GLU A 234 10.32 12.47 -7.69
CA GLU A 234 10.13 13.43 -6.61
C GLU A 234 10.26 12.78 -5.23
N PHE A 235 9.71 11.58 -5.07
CA PHE A 235 9.78 10.83 -3.83
C PHE A 235 11.22 10.45 -3.51
N LEU A 236 11.99 9.94 -4.49
CA LEU A 236 13.41 9.65 -4.31
C LEU A 236 14.19 10.90 -3.89
N ALA A 237 13.95 12.04 -4.56
CA ALA A 237 14.60 13.29 -4.23
C ALA A 237 14.28 13.79 -2.81
N GLY A 238 13.06 13.58 -2.32
CA GLY A 238 12.68 13.90 -0.94
C GLY A 238 13.28 12.95 0.08
N VAL A 239 13.26 11.64 -0.18
CA VAL A 239 13.87 10.62 0.70
C VAL A 239 15.38 10.83 0.87
N GLN A 240 16.06 11.27 -0.19
CA GLN A 240 17.51 11.56 -0.16
C GLN A 240 17.90 12.70 0.79
N LYS A 241 16.95 13.50 1.29
CA LYS A 241 17.20 14.51 2.34
C LYS A 241 17.30 13.93 3.75
N ASN A 242 17.11 12.62 3.92
CA ASN A 242 17.21 11.92 5.20
C ASN A 242 16.26 12.47 6.28
N LEU A 243 14.96 12.30 6.04
CA LEU A 243 13.86 12.82 6.87
C LEU A 243 14.03 12.47 8.36
N ARG A 244 14.47 11.25 8.70
CA ARG A 244 14.75 10.87 10.10
C ARG A 244 15.86 11.71 10.74
N MET A 245 16.97 11.93 10.03
CA MET A 245 18.08 12.73 10.58
C MET A 245 17.73 14.21 10.63
N GLU A 246 16.88 14.71 9.73
CA GLU A 246 16.37 16.09 9.77
C GLU A 246 15.56 16.38 11.05
N ILE A 247 14.79 15.41 11.56
CA ILE A 247 14.12 15.54 12.87
C ILE A 247 15.15 15.84 13.97
N LEU A 248 16.29 15.16 13.95
CA LEU A 248 17.34 15.32 14.95
C LEU A 248 18.21 16.57 14.68
N ALA A 249 18.27 17.06 13.45
CA ALA A 249 19.12 18.17 13.02
C ALA A 249 18.51 19.57 13.23
N ASP A 250 17.22 19.67 13.61
CA ASP A 250 16.57 20.92 13.97
C ASP A 250 16.61 21.18 15.49
N LEU A 251 17.58 21.99 15.91
CA LEU A 251 17.78 22.37 17.30
C LEU A 251 16.58 23.13 17.88
N LYS A 252 15.96 24.02 17.11
CA LYS A 252 14.81 24.83 17.57
C LYS A 252 13.62 23.94 17.86
N THR A 253 13.38 22.98 16.99
CA THR A 253 12.27 22.05 17.09
C THR A 253 12.51 21.00 18.17
N ASN A 254 13.74 20.50 18.34
CA ASN A 254 14.10 19.65 19.47
C ASN A 254 13.95 20.36 20.83
N LEU A 255 14.29 21.64 20.91
CA LEU A 255 14.04 22.45 22.10
C LEU A 255 12.53 22.66 22.31
N LYS A 256 11.75 22.95 21.26
CA LYS A 256 10.28 23.01 21.36
C LYS A 256 9.68 21.71 21.88
N MET A 257 10.12 20.55 21.40
CA MET A 257 9.67 19.22 21.90
C MET A 257 9.96 19.02 23.39
N LEU A 258 11.05 19.60 23.91
CA LEU A 258 11.41 19.50 25.33
C LEU A 258 10.55 20.39 26.24
N PHE A 259 9.97 21.47 25.71
CA PHE A 259 9.29 22.49 26.52
C PHE A 259 7.78 22.64 26.24
N LEU A 260 7.27 22.18 25.08
CA LEU A 260 5.85 22.25 24.72
C LEU A 260 5.18 20.88 24.84
N GLY A 261 4.19 20.77 25.72
CA GLY A 261 3.32 19.59 25.78
C GLY A 261 2.55 19.41 24.48
N GLY A 262 2.61 18.21 23.89
CA GLY A 262 1.88 17.85 22.67
C GLY A 262 2.63 18.03 21.35
N PHE A 263 3.85 18.58 21.34
CA PHE A 263 4.70 18.60 20.13
C PHE A 263 5.68 17.42 20.16
N SER A 264 5.35 16.33 19.45
CA SER A 264 6.12 15.08 19.43
C SER A 264 6.96 14.92 18.17
N ARG A 265 7.92 13.96 18.18
CA ARG A 265 8.70 13.60 16.99
C ARG A 265 7.82 13.23 15.80
N SER A 266 6.68 12.60 16.07
CA SER A 266 5.70 12.19 15.06
C SER A 266 5.02 13.39 14.40
N ARG A 267 4.70 14.46 15.15
CA ARG A 267 4.18 15.69 14.53
C ARG A 267 5.22 16.34 13.61
N ARG A 268 6.49 16.41 14.03
CA ARG A 268 7.56 16.96 13.18
C ARG A 268 7.79 16.10 11.94
N LEU A 269 7.74 14.78 12.07
CA LEU A 269 7.81 13.87 10.94
C LEU A 269 6.71 14.15 9.91
N GLY A 270 5.48 14.40 10.37
CA GLY A 270 4.36 14.80 9.50
C GLY A 270 4.58 16.12 8.77
N GLU A 271 5.17 17.12 9.43
CA GLU A 271 5.57 18.38 8.78
C GLU A 271 6.61 18.16 7.70
N LEU A 272 7.62 17.33 7.97
CA LEU A 272 8.67 17.01 7.00
C LEU A 272 8.12 16.26 5.78
N TYR A 273 7.12 15.38 5.93
CA TYR A 273 6.45 14.77 4.78
C TYR A 273 5.77 15.83 3.89
N GLU A 274 5.08 16.79 4.49
CA GLU A 274 4.47 17.89 3.74
C GLU A 274 5.51 18.80 3.08
N GLU A 275 6.57 19.16 3.80
CA GLU A 275 7.65 20.04 3.33
C GLU A 275 8.48 19.41 2.20
N GLU A 276 8.79 18.11 2.30
CA GLU A 276 9.81 17.47 1.47
C GLU A 276 9.28 16.49 0.42
N LEU A 277 8.04 16.01 0.58
CA LEU A 277 7.40 15.10 -0.36
C LEU A 277 6.20 15.78 -1.02
N TYR A 278 5.20 16.19 -0.23
CA TYR A 278 3.91 16.61 -0.77
C TYR A 278 3.90 18.04 -1.32
N ALA A 279 4.80 18.92 -0.88
CA ALA A 279 4.97 20.25 -1.45
C ALA A 279 5.51 20.24 -2.89
N LYS A 280 6.03 19.10 -3.36
CA LYS A 280 6.51 18.93 -4.76
C LYS A 280 5.34 18.78 -5.75
N VAL A 281 4.19 18.30 -5.27
CA VAL A 281 2.98 18.16 -6.08
C VAL A 281 2.49 19.54 -6.50
N ASP A 282 2.44 19.76 -7.81
CA ASP A 282 1.96 20.99 -8.43
C ASP A 282 0.43 20.99 -8.57
N ASP A 283 -0.27 21.02 -7.44
CA ASP A 283 -1.74 21.06 -7.30
C ASP A 283 -2.28 22.46 -6.96
N GLY A 284 -1.44 23.50 -7.13
CA GLY A 284 -1.77 24.89 -6.77
C GLY A 284 -1.69 25.21 -5.28
N GLN A 285 -1.37 24.25 -4.40
CA GLN A 285 -1.16 24.50 -2.97
C GLN A 285 0.29 24.84 -2.62
N GLY A 286 1.25 24.43 -3.46
CA GLY A 286 2.68 24.61 -3.21
C GLY A 286 3.10 24.09 -1.83
N ALA A 287 3.75 24.95 -1.04
CA ALA A 287 4.20 24.64 0.32
C ALA A 287 3.09 24.74 1.40
N ALA A 288 1.84 25.03 1.02
CA ALA A 288 0.75 25.10 1.98
C ALA A 288 0.45 23.71 2.59
N PRO A 289 0.24 23.62 3.91
CA PRO A 289 -0.20 22.39 4.55
C PRO A 289 -1.55 21.92 4.00
N ARG A 290 -1.66 20.62 3.74
CA ARG A 290 -2.90 19.99 3.27
C ARG A 290 -3.66 19.43 4.46
N THR A 291 -4.98 19.39 4.38
CA THR A 291 -5.85 18.83 5.43
C THR A 291 -6.57 17.59 4.91
N MET A 292 -6.96 16.68 5.79
CA MET A 292 -7.69 15.48 5.39
C MET A 292 -8.97 15.79 4.58
N PRO A 293 -9.82 16.76 4.96
CA PRO A 293 -10.97 17.16 4.14
C PRO A 293 -10.62 17.70 2.75
N SER A 294 -9.46 18.36 2.60
CA SER A 294 -9.03 18.90 1.30
C SER A 294 -8.67 17.81 0.28
N LEU A 295 -8.57 16.55 0.71
CA LEU A 295 -8.28 15.40 -0.16
C LEU A 295 -9.49 14.89 -0.92
N LEU A 296 -10.70 15.38 -0.63
CA LEU A 296 -11.87 15.04 -1.43
C LEU A 296 -11.62 15.43 -2.89
N VAL A 297 -11.76 14.45 -3.79
CA VAL A 297 -11.60 14.63 -5.23
C VAL A 297 -12.94 15.07 -5.79
N THR A 298 -12.96 16.18 -6.52
CA THR A 298 -14.12 16.64 -7.30
C THR A 298 -13.79 16.51 -8.77
N PRO A 299 -14.13 15.39 -9.44
CA PRO A 299 -13.74 15.17 -10.82
C PRO A 299 -14.13 16.33 -11.74
N CYS A 300 -13.33 16.57 -12.79
CA CYS A 300 -13.49 17.68 -13.73
C CYS A 300 -14.92 17.83 -14.28
N ASP A 301 -15.58 16.70 -14.57
CA ASP A 301 -16.94 16.67 -15.12
C ASP A 301 -18.06 16.84 -14.07
N THR A 302 -17.71 17.06 -12.80
CA THR A 302 -18.71 17.24 -11.74
C THR A 302 -19.38 18.60 -11.89
N PRO A 303 -20.73 18.68 -11.92
CA PRO A 303 -21.41 19.96 -12.01
C PRO A 303 -21.05 20.89 -10.85
N GLU A 304 -20.92 22.18 -11.15
CA GLU A 304 -20.55 23.21 -10.18
C GLU A 304 -21.49 23.18 -8.95
N GLY A 305 -20.90 23.17 -7.75
CA GLY A 305 -21.64 23.13 -6.49
C GLY A 305 -22.15 21.76 -6.05
N GLN A 306 -21.85 20.67 -6.79
CA GLN A 306 -22.17 19.31 -6.38
C GLN A 306 -20.93 18.59 -5.81
N ASN A 307 -21.15 17.80 -4.75
CA ASN A 307 -20.12 16.94 -4.18
C ASN A 307 -20.15 15.58 -4.87
N PHE A 308 -19.00 15.08 -5.27
CA PHE A 308 -18.84 13.73 -5.79
C PHE A 308 -18.66 12.72 -4.63
N ILE A 309 -19.45 11.64 -4.64
CA ILE A 309 -19.37 10.57 -3.63
C ILE A 309 -18.89 9.27 -4.32
N PRO A 310 -17.60 8.90 -4.18
CA PRO A 310 -17.02 7.75 -4.88
C PRO A 310 -17.84 6.47 -4.74
N ARG A 311 -18.22 6.09 -3.51
CA ARG A 311 -19.08 4.91 -3.24
C ARG A 311 -20.38 4.83 -4.04
N ARG A 312 -20.95 5.95 -4.48
CA ARG A 312 -22.24 6.01 -5.19
C ARG A 312 -22.09 6.28 -6.67
N GLU A 313 -20.99 6.92 -7.08
CA GLU A 313 -20.88 7.51 -8.41
C GLU A 313 -19.74 6.91 -9.25
N ASN A 314 -18.76 6.22 -8.63
CA ASN A 314 -17.66 5.57 -9.34
C ASN A 314 -18.14 4.60 -10.43
N TRP A 315 -19.29 3.95 -10.26
CA TRP A 315 -19.79 2.99 -11.25
C TRP A 315 -20.06 3.60 -12.63
N ARG A 316 -20.25 4.92 -12.71
CA ARG A 316 -20.47 5.67 -13.96
C ARG A 316 -19.19 6.17 -14.63
N ARG A 317 -18.04 5.99 -13.98
CA ARG A 317 -16.75 6.48 -14.46
C ARG A 317 -15.92 5.38 -15.11
N LEU A 318 -15.13 5.73 -16.12
CA LEU A 318 -14.08 4.87 -16.66
C LEU A 318 -12.86 4.85 -15.73
N SER A 319 -12.44 6.04 -15.29
CA SER A 319 -11.35 6.24 -14.34
C SER A 319 -11.92 6.49 -12.95
N LYS A 320 -11.77 5.50 -12.06
CA LYS A 320 -12.35 5.52 -10.72
C LYS A 320 -11.63 6.54 -9.84
N VAL A 321 -12.38 7.15 -8.92
CA VAL A 321 -11.83 7.97 -7.84
C VAL A 321 -11.62 7.05 -6.64
N PRO A 322 -10.37 6.77 -6.23
CA PRO A 322 -10.15 5.91 -5.09
C PRO A 322 -10.53 6.60 -3.77
N GLU A 323 -11.12 5.83 -2.86
CA GLU A 323 -11.22 6.19 -1.44
C GLU A 323 -9.87 5.91 -0.78
N LEU A 324 -9.17 6.96 -0.34
CA LEU A 324 -7.91 6.83 0.40
C LEU A 324 -8.19 6.44 1.86
N VAL A 325 -7.57 5.35 2.30
CA VAL A 325 -7.61 4.87 3.69
C VAL A 325 -6.19 4.81 4.24
N LEU A 326 -5.92 5.64 5.25
CA LEU A 326 -4.68 5.59 6.04
C LEU A 326 -4.95 4.79 7.31
N ASN A 327 -4.37 3.60 7.42
CA ASN A 327 -4.58 2.72 8.57
C ASN A 327 -3.61 3.06 9.71
N THR A 328 -4.12 3.04 10.93
CA THR A 328 -3.37 3.24 12.18
C THR A 328 -3.90 2.29 13.25
N THR A 329 -3.14 2.08 14.32
CA THR A 329 -3.60 1.23 15.42
C THR A 329 -3.87 2.07 16.66
N SER A 330 -5.06 1.90 17.24
CA SER A 330 -5.42 2.52 18.52
C SER A 330 -4.81 1.72 19.67
N LEU A 331 -3.90 2.32 20.43
CA LEU A 331 -3.38 1.71 21.66
C LEU A 331 -4.46 1.58 22.74
N ASN A 332 -5.54 2.34 22.64
CA ASN A 332 -6.59 2.37 23.65
C ASN A 332 -7.57 1.19 23.54
N SER A 333 -7.79 0.67 22.34
CA SER A 333 -8.77 -0.41 22.03
C SER A 333 -8.10 -1.64 21.43
N GLY A 334 -6.93 -1.49 20.81
CA GLY A 334 -6.29 -2.54 20.03
C GLY A 334 -6.84 -2.67 18.61
N HIS A 335 -7.80 -1.84 18.18
CA HIS A 335 -8.41 -1.93 16.85
C HIS A 335 -7.70 -1.06 15.80
N ASN A 336 -7.98 -1.35 14.53
CA ASN A 336 -7.67 -0.48 13.41
C ASN A 336 -8.48 0.83 13.49
N PHE A 337 -7.77 1.95 13.50
CA PHE A 337 -8.31 3.30 13.42
C PHE A 337 -7.91 3.91 12.07
N GLN A 338 -8.88 4.38 11.31
CA GLN A 338 -8.68 4.82 9.93
C GLN A 338 -8.84 6.33 9.81
N PHE A 339 -8.00 6.94 8.97
CA PHE A 339 -8.24 8.28 8.43
C PHE A 339 -8.58 8.17 6.95
N THR A 340 -9.71 8.78 6.56
CA THR A 340 -10.08 8.98 5.16
C THR A 340 -10.21 10.48 4.88
N ALA A 341 -10.48 10.86 3.63
CA ALA A 341 -10.75 12.26 3.29
C ALA A 341 -12.05 12.80 3.93
N SER A 342 -13.03 11.95 4.22
CA SER A 342 -14.35 12.38 4.72
C SER A 342 -14.56 12.16 6.22
N TRP A 343 -13.93 11.14 6.80
CA TRP A 343 -14.14 10.73 8.18
C TRP A 343 -12.87 10.15 8.82
N MET A 344 -12.86 10.08 10.15
CA MET A 344 -11.86 9.36 10.95
C MET A 344 -12.53 8.51 12.03
N GLY A 345 -11.92 7.40 12.45
CA GLY A 345 -12.45 6.52 13.49
C GLY A 345 -12.21 5.03 13.24
N GLU A 346 -12.77 4.19 14.11
CA GLU A 346 -12.78 2.74 13.89
C GLU A 346 -13.93 2.35 12.94
N PRO A 347 -13.67 1.52 11.92
CA PRO A 347 -14.63 1.14 10.89
C PRO A 347 -15.79 0.29 11.44
N PRO A 348 -16.99 0.37 10.85
CA PRO A 348 -18.17 -0.39 11.29
C PRO A 348 -18.07 -1.89 11.10
N GLY A 349 -17.17 -2.37 10.23
CA GLY A 349 -17.02 -3.76 9.83
C GLY A 349 -16.55 -4.73 10.92
N LEU A 350 -16.13 -4.24 12.09
CA LEU A 350 -15.87 -5.05 13.31
C LEU A 350 -17.15 -5.65 13.93
N THR A 351 -18.12 -6.06 13.10
CA THR A 351 -19.29 -6.81 13.56
C THR A 351 -18.87 -8.23 13.92
N GLY A 352 -18.40 -8.37 15.16
CA GLY A 352 -18.08 -9.63 15.80
C GLY A 352 -18.17 -9.47 17.31
N ASN A 353 -19.39 -9.25 17.83
CA ASN A 353 -19.67 -9.15 19.27
C ASN A 353 -19.49 -10.50 20.02
N GLU A 354 -18.89 -11.51 19.39
CA GLU A 354 -18.75 -12.85 19.97
C GLU A 354 -17.42 -13.02 20.71
N VAL A 355 -16.35 -12.35 20.25
CA VAL A 355 -15.01 -12.49 20.81
C VAL A 355 -14.46 -11.15 21.27
N ASP A 356 -14.51 -10.13 20.41
CA ASP A 356 -14.03 -8.80 20.75
C ASP A 356 -15.16 -7.98 21.40
N MET A 357 -14.98 -7.70 22.69
CA MET A 357 -15.91 -6.92 23.51
C MET A 357 -15.30 -5.60 23.98
N ASN A 358 -14.17 -5.19 23.40
CA ASN A 358 -13.54 -3.91 23.72
C ASN A 358 -14.44 -2.74 23.27
N ARG A 359 -14.31 -1.61 23.97
CA ARG A 359 -15.04 -0.38 23.60
C ARG A 359 -14.53 0.13 22.27
N ARG A 360 -15.47 0.58 21.43
CA ARG A 360 -15.19 1.04 20.08
C ARG A 360 -15.14 2.57 19.97
N TYR A 361 -14.12 3.10 19.31
CA TYR A 361 -14.02 4.51 18.95
C TYR A 361 -14.77 4.79 17.66
N ARG A 362 -16.07 5.10 17.80
CA ARG A 362 -17.00 5.32 16.67
C ARG A 362 -16.45 6.36 15.68
N ARG A 363 -16.59 6.06 14.38
CA ARG A 363 -16.29 7.01 13.30
C ARG A 363 -17.17 8.26 13.33
N LEU A 364 -16.58 9.37 12.90
CA LEU A 364 -17.22 10.68 12.74
C LEU A 364 -16.71 11.37 11.48
N TYR A 365 -17.53 12.22 10.88
CA TYR A 365 -17.12 13.08 9.78
C TYR A 365 -16.33 14.29 10.30
N TYR A 366 -15.39 14.82 9.52
CA TYR A 366 -14.55 15.93 9.99
C TYR A 366 -15.37 17.16 10.41
N GLY A 367 -16.48 17.46 9.74
CA GLY A 367 -17.38 18.57 10.12
C GLY A 367 -18.01 18.41 11.52
N GLU A 368 -18.14 17.16 12.00
CA GLU A 368 -18.70 16.82 13.31
C GLU A 368 -17.63 16.87 14.42
N ALA A 369 -16.34 17.00 14.05
CA ALA A 369 -15.26 16.97 15.01
C ALA A 369 -15.35 18.15 16.01
N PRO A 370 -15.02 17.92 17.29
CA PRO A 370 -15.32 18.87 18.36
C PRO A 370 -14.46 20.15 18.33
N THR A 371 -13.25 20.09 17.75
CA THR A 371 -12.33 21.23 17.72
C THR A 371 -11.95 21.62 16.29
N PRO A 372 -11.68 22.92 16.01
CA PRO A 372 -11.25 23.36 14.68
C PRO A 372 -9.99 22.64 14.16
N THR A 373 -9.06 22.29 15.05
CA THR A 373 -7.86 21.52 14.71
C THR A 373 -8.19 20.11 14.23
N LEU A 374 -9.17 19.45 14.87
CA LEU A 374 -9.64 18.13 14.46
C LEU A 374 -10.49 18.19 13.19
N ARG A 375 -11.27 19.26 12.99
CA ARG A 375 -12.02 19.51 11.74
C ARG A 375 -11.08 19.71 10.55
N ASN A 376 -9.92 20.32 10.79
CA ASN A 376 -8.90 20.61 9.78
C ASN A 376 -7.61 19.80 10.04
N LEU A 377 -7.75 18.51 10.35
CA LEU A 377 -6.61 17.66 10.66
C LEU A 377 -5.62 17.66 9.49
N ARG A 378 -4.35 17.96 9.76
CA ARG A 378 -3.28 17.97 8.73
C ARG A 378 -3.05 16.58 8.17
N LEU A 379 -2.85 16.50 6.86
CA LEU A 379 -2.51 15.26 6.15
C LEU A 379 -1.24 14.64 6.71
N GLY A 380 -0.19 15.45 6.90
CA GLY A 380 1.08 14.99 7.45
C GLY A 380 0.93 14.35 8.83
N ALA A 381 -0.01 14.82 9.66
CA ALA A 381 -0.28 14.21 10.97
C ALA A 381 -0.91 12.81 10.84
N ALA A 382 -1.86 12.63 9.92
CA ALA A 382 -2.48 11.34 9.67
C ALA A 382 -1.47 10.31 9.09
N VAL A 383 -0.64 10.74 8.14
CA VAL A 383 0.45 9.91 7.59
C VAL A 383 1.45 9.55 8.68
N ALA A 384 1.86 10.52 9.50
CA ALA A 384 2.80 10.27 10.60
C ALA A 384 2.25 9.31 11.65
N ALA A 385 0.94 9.34 11.94
CA ALA A 385 0.31 8.33 12.80
C ALA A 385 0.41 6.93 12.19
N SER A 386 0.15 6.81 10.89
CA SER A 386 0.25 5.55 10.14
C SER A 386 1.69 5.03 10.07
N SER A 387 2.71 5.88 10.15
CA SER A 387 4.14 5.51 10.14
C SER A 387 4.82 5.58 11.51
N CYS A 388 4.06 5.68 12.60
CA CYS A 388 4.60 5.88 13.95
C CYS A 388 5.02 4.53 14.58
N VAL A 389 6.14 3.98 14.11
CA VAL A 389 6.65 2.67 14.58
C VAL A 389 6.92 2.70 16.10
N PRO A 390 6.32 1.79 16.89
CA PRO A 390 6.53 1.74 18.34
C PRO A 390 8.01 1.60 18.71
N GLY A 391 8.44 2.37 19.72
CA GLY A 391 9.82 2.39 20.19
C GLY A 391 10.76 3.33 19.42
N LEU A 392 10.41 3.71 18.18
CA LEU A 392 11.14 4.70 17.39
C LEU A 392 10.51 6.10 17.49
N PHE A 393 9.17 6.16 17.50
CA PHE A 393 8.39 7.39 17.53
C PHE A 393 7.34 7.39 18.65
N ASP A 394 6.94 8.59 19.09
CA ASP A 394 5.90 8.77 20.10
C ASP A 394 4.51 8.63 19.46
N PRO A 395 3.54 7.94 20.10
CA PRO A 395 2.18 7.85 19.55
C PRO A 395 1.57 9.21 19.20
N LEU A 396 0.81 9.30 18.11
CA LEU A 396 0.03 10.51 17.83
C LEU A 396 -1.13 10.60 18.81
N GLU A 397 -1.21 11.71 19.55
CA GLU A 397 -2.29 11.97 20.48
C GLU A 397 -3.37 12.85 19.83
N LEU A 398 -4.61 12.36 19.82
CA LEU A 398 -5.81 13.13 19.49
C LEU A 398 -6.59 13.41 20.77
N GLU A 399 -6.36 14.60 21.34
CA GLU A 399 -7.05 15.05 22.54
C GLU A 399 -8.44 15.62 22.23
N GLY A 400 -9.39 15.34 23.12
CA GLY A 400 -10.72 15.94 23.05
C GLY A 400 -11.60 15.40 21.92
N LEU A 401 -11.15 14.39 21.17
CA LEU A 401 -11.94 13.74 20.13
C LEU A 401 -13.06 12.86 20.73
N TYR A 402 -12.73 12.13 21.79
CA TYR A 402 -13.66 11.28 22.53
C TYR A 402 -13.65 11.68 24.01
N GLY A 403 -14.82 12.03 24.55
CA GLY A 403 -14.88 12.57 25.90
C GLY A 403 -16.27 12.77 26.48
N LEU A 404 -17.32 12.27 25.82
CA LEU A 404 -18.71 12.51 26.24
C LEU A 404 -18.98 11.93 27.63
N ASP A 405 -18.61 10.67 27.85
CA ASP A 405 -18.86 9.96 29.12
C ASP A 405 -17.65 10.01 30.07
N GLU A 406 -16.44 10.02 29.51
CA GLU A 406 -15.18 10.02 30.25
C GLU A 406 -14.09 10.65 29.39
N LYS A 407 -13.29 11.56 29.95
CA LYS A 407 -12.19 12.21 29.23
C LYS A 407 -11.20 11.15 28.75
N ARG A 408 -11.03 11.03 27.43
CA ARG A 408 -10.11 10.07 26.81
C ARG A 408 -9.14 10.78 25.87
N THR A 409 -7.88 10.39 25.97
CA THR A 409 -6.86 10.76 24.97
C THR A 409 -6.64 9.55 24.09
N LEU A 410 -6.99 9.68 22.81
CA LEU A 410 -6.72 8.64 21.83
C LEU A 410 -5.24 8.68 21.44
N ARG A 411 -4.58 7.53 21.48
CA ARG A 411 -3.17 7.36 21.11
C ARG A 411 -3.06 6.39 19.95
N LEU A 412 -2.52 6.89 18.85
CA LEU A 412 -2.39 6.13 17.60
C LEU A 412 -0.92 5.82 17.32
N VAL A 413 -0.68 4.61 16.86
CA VAL A 413 0.63 4.13 16.39
C VAL A 413 0.51 3.57 14.98
N ASP A 414 1.65 3.16 14.41
CA ASP A 414 1.73 2.54 13.10
C ASP A 414 0.64 1.48 12.89
N GLY A 415 -0.04 1.54 11.75
CA GLY A 415 -1.13 0.61 11.42
C GLY A 415 -0.66 -0.84 11.32
N GLY A 416 0.64 -1.05 11.05
CA GLY A 416 1.24 -2.36 10.97
C GLY A 416 1.28 -3.15 12.27
N VAL A 417 0.93 -2.53 13.41
CA VAL A 417 0.71 -3.26 14.66
C VAL A 417 -0.54 -4.13 14.62
N HIS A 418 -1.57 -3.69 13.88
CA HIS A 418 -2.84 -4.42 13.73
C HIS A 418 -2.93 -5.16 12.40
N ASP A 419 -2.65 -4.47 11.29
CA ASP A 419 -2.70 -5.00 9.93
C ASP A 419 -1.61 -4.30 9.11
N ASN A 420 -0.50 -5.00 8.90
CA ASN A 420 0.64 -4.44 8.16
C ASN A 420 0.46 -4.52 6.65
N GLN A 421 -0.43 -5.39 6.16
CA GLN A 421 -0.71 -5.55 4.74
C GLN A 421 -1.67 -4.45 4.24
N GLY A 422 -2.49 -3.86 5.11
CA GLY A 422 -3.51 -2.88 4.80
C GLY A 422 -4.78 -3.49 4.21
N VAL A 423 -4.98 -4.79 4.37
CA VAL A 423 -6.06 -5.55 3.73
C VAL A 423 -7.37 -5.48 4.50
N ALA A 424 -7.33 -5.27 5.82
CA ALA A 424 -8.52 -5.08 6.65
C ALA A 424 -9.33 -3.86 6.17
N GLY A 425 -8.66 -2.76 5.85
CA GLY A 425 -9.32 -1.56 5.29
C GLY A 425 -10.02 -1.83 3.95
N LEU A 426 -9.46 -2.70 3.10
CA LEU A 426 -10.11 -3.09 1.85
C LEU A 426 -11.35 -3.96 2.09
N LEU A 427 -11.28 -4.88 3.04
CA LEU A 427 -12.39 -5.76 3.41
C LEU A 427 -13.53 -4.97 4.06
N ASP A 428 -13.21 -4.01 4.93
CA ASP A 428 -14.18 -3.11 5.56
C ASP A 428 -14.94 -2.27 4.52
N GLU A 429 -14.24 -1.85 3.47
CA GLU A 429 -14.84 -1.13 2.35
C GLU A 429 -15.55 -2.05 1.34
N GLY A 430 -15.57 -3.36 1.58
CA GLY A 430 -16.28 -4.33 0.77
C GLY A 430 -15.65 -4.58 -0.61
N CYS A 431 -14.32 -4.45 -0.71
CA CYS A 431 -13.61 -4.81 -1.93
C CYS A 431 -13.71 -6.32 -2.17
N ASP A 432 -14.08 -6.71 -3.38
CA ASP A 432 -14.20 -8.11 -3.81
C ASP A 432 -13.11 -8.49 -4.82
N PHE A 433 -12.27 -7.55 -5.24
CA PHE A 433 -11.08 -7.78 -6.05
C PHE A 433 -9.89 -7.06 -5.40
N ILE A 434 -8.88 -7.82 -4.95
CA ILE A 434 -7.78 -7.27 -4.15
C ILE A 434 -6.46 -7.37 -4.91
N LEU A 435 -5.77 -6.22 -5.01
CA LEU A 435 -4.36 -6.11 -5.39
C LEU A 435 -3.56 -5.76 -4.14
N CYS A 436 -2.74 -6.68 -3.63
CA CYS A 436 -1.93 -6.46 -2.45
C CYS A 436 -0.43 -6.51 -2.78
N SER A 437 0.29 -5.46 -2.39
CA SER A 437 1.75 -5.40 -2.40
C SER A 437 2.25 -5.42 -0.97
N ASP A 438 2.81 -6.56 -0.56
CA ASP A 438 3.28 -6.81 0.79
C ASP A 438 4.81 -6.71 0.89
N ALA A 439 5.28 -5.51 1.20
CA ALA A 439 6.68 -5.18 1.47
C ALA A 439 6.98 -5.01 2.97
N SER A 440 6.10 -5.53 3.83
CA SER A 440 6.25 -5.51 5.29
C SER A 440 7.58 -6.10 5.75
N GLY A 441 7.99 -5.77 6.98
CA GLY A 441 9.17 -6.35 7.61
C GLY A 441 9.00 -7.86 7.78
N GLN A 442 9.50 -8.66 6.83
CA GLN A 442 9.40 -10.12 6.92
C GLN A 442 10.47 -10.66 7.87
N MET A 443 10.06 -11.51 8.80
CA MET A 443 10.95 -12.10 9.80
C MET A 443 12.06 -12.90 9.12
N HIS A 444 13.31 -12.74 9.56
CA HIS A 444 14.46 -13.49 9.05
C HIS A 444 14.89 -14.56 10.06
N ASP A 445 15.54 -15.60 9.53
CA ASP A 445 16.13 -16.65 10.36
C ASP A 445 17.31 -16.07 11.13
N GLU A 446 17.35 -16.35 12.43
CA GLU A 446 18.48 -16.01 13.30
C GLU A 446 19.15 -17.32 13.73
N THR A 447 20.44 -17.46 13.43
CA THR A 447 21.21 -18.65 13.82
C THR A 447 21.42 -18.75 15.32
N ASP A 448 21.48 -17.61 16.00
CA ASP A 448 21.67 -17.49 17.45
C ASP A 448 20.85 -16.30 17.98
N PRO A 449 19.56 -16.50 18.30
CA PRO A 449 18.71 -15.43 18.80
C PRO A 449 19.11 -15.04 20.23
N SER A 450 18.91 -13.76 20.57
CA SER A 450 19.26 -13.24 21.90
C SER A 450 18.53 -13.98 23.03
N SER A 451 19.28 -14.42 24.05
CA SER A 451 18.76 -15.00 25.30
C SER A 451 18.50 -13.97 26.41
N GLY A 452 18.71 -12.67 26.12
CA GLY A 452 18.60 -11.59 27.10
C GLY A 452 17.16 -11.14 27.37
N LEU A 453 16.94 -10.53 28.54
CA LEU A 453 15.62 -10.03 28.99
C LEU A 453 14.99 -9.00 28.04
N LEU A 454 15.78 -8.29 27.24
CA LEU A 454 15.28 -7.35 26.23
C LEU A 454 15.17 -7.98 24.84
N GLY A 455 16.02 -8.96 24.51
CA GLY A 455 16.06 -9.56 23.18
C GLY A 455 14.89 -10.50 22.93
N VAL A 456 14.54 -11.33 23.93
CA VAL A 456 13.44 -12.30 23.80
C VAL A 456 12.09 -11.62 23.51
N PRO A 457 11.63 -10.60 24.26
CA PRO A 457 10.36 -9.93 23.95
C PRO A 457 10.31 -9.30 22.56
N LEU A 458 11.42 -8.74 22.06
CA LEU A 458 11.50 -8.16 20.72
C LEU A 458 11.38 -9.23 19.63
N ARG A 459 12.06 -10.37 19.81
CA ARG A 459 11.96 -11.51 18.89
C ARG A 459 10.55 -12.12 18.92
N SER A 460 9.96 -12.27 20.11
CA SER A 460 8.57 -12.73 20.26
C SER A 460 7.57 -11.82 19.56
N ASN A 461 7.71 -10.50 19.68
CA ASN A 461 6.85 -9.55 18.96
C ASN A 461 6.99 -9.72 17.44
N THR A 462 8.21 -9.92 16.93
CA THR A 462 8.45 -10.17 15.50
C THR A 462 7.77 -11.46 15.02
N ILE A 463 7.82 -12.53 15.81
CA ILE A 463 7.14 -13.81 15.52
C ILE A 463 5.62 -13.63 15.45
N LEU A 464 5.03 -12.91 16.43
CA LEU A 464 3.59 -12.66 16.44
C LEU A 464 3.15 -11.85 15.22
N GLN A 465 3.91 -10.83 14.84
CA GLN A 465 3.63 -10.00 13.67
C GLN A 465 3.71 -10.78 12.35
N ASP A 466 4.73 -11.64 12.19
CA ASP A 466 4.84 -12.48 10.98
C ASP A 466 3.71 -13.53 10.92
N ARG A 467 3.29 -14.07 12.07
CA ARG A 467 2.14 -14.98 12.14
C ARG A 467 0.83 -14.30 11.75
N ILE A 468 0.59 -13.06 12.20
CA ILE A 468 -0.60 -12.28 11.81
C ILE A 468 -0.63 -12.09 10.30
N ARG A 469 0.49 -11.65 9.73
CA ARG A 469 0.67 -11.45 8.28
C ARG A 469 0.41 -12.72 7.46
N GLU A 470 0.84 -13.89 7.94
CA GLU A 470 0.53 -15.18 7.30
C GLU A 470 -0.95 -15.52 7.37
N CYS A 471 -1.59 -15.34 8.54
CA CYS A 471 -3.02 -15.57 8.72
C CYS A 471 -3.87 -14.68 7.79
N GLU A 472 -3.49 -13.41 7.63
CA GLU A 472 -4.17 -12.47 6.72
C GLU A 472 -4.08 -12.95 5.26
N TYR A 473 -2.90 -13.41 4.84
CA TYR A 473 -2.73 -14.00 3.51
C TYR A 473 -3.59 -15.27 3.34
N ASP A 474 -3.55 -16.20 4.30
CA ASP A 474 -4.33 -17.44 4.25
C ASP A 474 -5.83 -17.17 4.18
N GLN A 475 -6.30 -16.15 4.92
CA GLN A 475 -7.69 -15.70 4.87
C GLN A 475 -8.05 -15.21 3.47
N MET A 476 -7.29 -14.27 2.89
CA MET A 476 -7.55 -13.77 1.54
C MET A 476 -7.46 -14.88 0.49
N HIS A 477 -6.47 -15.76 0.60
CA HIS A 477 -6.29 -16.89 -0.31
C HIS A 477 -7.50 -17.83 -0.26
N THR A 478 -7.99 -18.15 0.94
CA THR A 478 -9.21 -18.96 1.13
C THR A 478 -10.45 -18.26 0.57
N MET A 479 -10.56 -16.93 0.74
CA MET A 479 -11.64 -16.14 0.17
C MET A 479 -11.61 -16.16 -1.37
N ALA A 480 -10.43 -16.12 -1.99
CA ALA A 480 -10.28 -16.27 -3.44
C ALA A 480 -10.62 -17.70 -3.90
N LEU A 481 -10.14 -18.73 -3.21
CA LEU A 481 -10.43 -20.13 -3.53
C LEU A 481 -11.92 -20.50 -3.41
N SER A 482 -12.63 -19.89 -2.46
CA SER A 482 -14.08 -20.07 -2.26
C SER A 482 -14.94 -19.21 -3.20
N GLY A 483 -14.34 -18.35 -4.01
CA GLY A 483 -15.06 -17.43 -4.90
C GLY A 483 -15.69 -16.23 -4.19
N ARG A 484 -15.40 -16.02 -2.89
CA ARG A 484 -15.80 -14.80 -2.16
C ARG A 484 -15.05 -13.57 -2.68
N LEU A 485 -13.77 -13.72 -3.02
CA LEU A 485 -13.05 -12.73 -3.82
C LEU A 485 -13.11 -13.12 -5.30
N LYS A 486 -13.45 -12.16 -6.15
CA LYS A 486 -13.42 -12.27 -7.62
C LYS A 486 -12.01 -12.31 -8.18
N GLY A 487 -11.03 -11.78 -7.45
CA GLY A 487 -9.62 -11.82 -7.81
C GLY A 487 -8.72 -11.48 -6.64
N LEU A 488 -7.57 -12.15 -6.58
CA LEU A 488 -6.51 -11.87 -5.63
C LEU A 488 -5.17 -11.81 -6.37
N PHE A 489 -4.57 -10.64 -6.39
CA PHE A 489 -3.17 -10.43 -6.74
C PHE A 489 -2.39 -10.18 -5.46
N PHE A 490 -1.33 -10.95 -5.24
CA PHE A 490 -0.52 -10.85 -4.04
C PHE A 490 0.96 -11.06 -4.36
N ILE A 491 1.80 -10.10 -3.99
CA ILE A 491 3.26 -10.16 -4.11
C ILE A 491 3.91 -9.77 -2.79
N HIS A 492 5.06 -10.37 -2.47
CA HIS A 492 5.86 -10.00 -1.29
C HIS A 492 7.37 -10.16 -1.53
N LEU A 493 8.19 -9.48 -0.75
CA LEU A 493 9.66 -9.40 -0.96
C LEU A 493 10.39 -10.76 -0.92
N LYS A 494 9.89 -11.73 -0.15
CA LYS A 494 10.42 -13.11 -0.10
C LYS A 494 9.80 -14.07 -1.12
N LYS A 495 8.98 -13.60 -2.06
CA LYS A 495 8.25 -14.46 -2.98
C LYS A 495 9.20 -15.25 -3.87
N ASP A 496 8.91 -16.54 -4.02
CA ASP A 496 9.74 -17.50 -4.75
C ASP A 496 11.17 -17.63 -4.20
N LEU A 497 11.47 -17.23 -2.96
CA LEU A 497 12.69 -17.66 -2.26
C LEU A 497 12.50 -19.09 -1.72
N ALA A 498 13.57 -19.87 -1.67
CA ALA A 498 13.47 -21.28 -1.30
C ALA A 498 13.51 -21.46 0.22
N GLN A 499 12.69 -22.39 0.71
CA GLN A 499 12.77 -22.89 2.07
C GLN A 499 13.84 -23.98 2.12
N ASN A 500 14.71 -23.92 3.13
CA ASN A 500 15.78 -24.89 3.35
C ASN A 500 15.58 -25.53 4.71
N ASP A 501 15.33 -26.84 4.72
CA ASP A 501 15.25 -27.58 5.98
C ASP A 501 16.65 -27.68 6.61
N ILE A 502 16.75 -27.29 7.88
CA ILE A 502 17.96 -27.47 8.68
C ILE A 502 17.83 -28.79 9.45
N THR A 503 18.72 -29.74 9.18
CA THR A 503 18.75 -31.04 9.87
C THR A 503 19.51 -30.93 11.21
N TRP A 504 19.07 -31.69 12.21
CA TRP A 504 19.79 -31.81 13.48
C TRP A 504 21.15 -32.52 13.31
N ILE A 505 22.05 -32.33 14.28
CA ILE A 505 23.37 -32.96 14.27
C ILE A 505 23.21 -34.49 14.22
N GLY A 506 23.79 -35.13 13.19
CA GLY A 506 23.72 -36.58 12.97
C GLY A 506 22.49 -37.06 12.20
N GLY A 507 21.55 -36.19 11.82
CA GLY A 507 20.44 -36.54 10.93
C GLY A 507 20.86 -36.62 9.46
N SER A 508 20.12 -37.39 8.66
CA SER A 508 20.28 -37.40 7.21
C SER A 508 19.65 -36.16 6.60
N LYS A 509 20.36 -35.50 5.68
CA LYS A 509 19.77 -34.39 4.91
C LYS A 509 18.55 -34.92 4.13
N PRO A 510 17.41 -34.23 4.16
CA PRO A 510 16.30 -34.58 3.29
C PRO A 510 16.76 -34.53 1.82
N PRO A 511 16.14 -35.32 0.92
CA PRO A 511 16.44 -35.25 -0.50
C PRO A 511 16.05 -33.86 -1.03
N TYR A 512 17.01 -32.94 -1.00
CA TYR A 512 16.83 -31.55 -1.40
C TYR A 512 17.34 -31.38 -2.83
N SER A 513 16.45 -30.92 -3.72
CA SER A 513 16.85 -30.39 -5.01
C SER A 513 17.15 -28.92 -4.85
N ALA A 514 18.36 -28.50 -5.21
CA ALA A 514 18.71 -27.09 -5.17
C ALA A 514 17.77 -26.33 -6.12
N PRO A 515 17.08 -25.28 -5.64
CA PRO A 515 16.26 -24.45 -6.49
C PRO A 515 17.14 -23.80 -7.57
N PRO A 516 16.58 -23.45 -8.73
CA PRO A 516 17.30 -22.67 -9.73
C PRO A 516 17.85 -21.39 -9.09
N SER A 517 19.05 -20.94 -9.47
CA SER A 517 19.64 -19.71 -8.91
C SER A 517 18.76 -18.48 -9.14
N LYS A 518 18.00 -18.45 -10.23
CA LYS A 518 17.08 -17.36 -10.58
C LYS A 518 15.65 -17.65 -10.13
N THR A 519 14.94 -16.58 -9.81
CA THR A 519 13.49 -16.56 -9.58
C THR A 519 12.72 -16.63 -10.90
N PRO A 520 11.43 -17.01 -10.91
CA PRO A 520 10.61 -17.00 -12.12
C PRO A 520 10.49 -15.62 -12.79
N TYR A 521 10.70 -14.54 -12.03
CA TYR A 521 10.68 -13.16 -12.50
C TYR A 521 12.06 -12.60 -12.86
N GLY A 522 13.08 -13.48 -13.00
CA GLY A 522 14.36 -13.14 -13.63
C GLY A 522 15.42 -12.53 -12.71
N ILE A 523 15.16 -12.38 -11.41
CA ILE A 523 16.14 -11.87 -10.44
C ILE A 523 16.86 -13.05 -9.77
N ASP A 524 18.18 -12.95 -9.59
CA ASP A 524 18.95 -13.92 -8.82
C ASP A 524 18.49 -13.99 -7.36
N ARG A 525 18.32 -15.19 -6.82
CA ARG A 525 17.77 -15.41 -5.47
C ARG A 525 18.63 -14.76 -4.38
N THR A 526 19.95 -14.65 -4.57
CA THR A 526 20.81 -14.01 -3.56
C THR A 526 20.65 -12.48 -3.56
N ILE A 527 20.42 -11.88 -4.73
CA ILE A 527 20.05 -10.47 -4.84
C ILE A 527 18.68 -10.25 -4.19
N GLN A 528 17.69 -11.07 -4.54
CA GLN A 528 16.34 -10.94 -3.99
C GLN A 528 16.32 -11.11 -2.46
N GLN A 529 17.09 -12.05 -1.91
CA GLN A 529 17.25 -12.20 -0.46
C GLN A 529 17.79 -10.91 0.18
N LYS A 530 18.82 -10.29 -0.42
CA LYS A 530 19.38 -9.03 0.08
C LYS A 530 18.39 -7.87 -0.01
N LEU A 531 17.56 -7.83 -1.04
CA LEU A 531 16.47 -6.84 -1.16
C LEU A 531 15.44 -6.99 -0.04
N ALA A 532 15.06 -8.23 0.29
CA ALA A 532 14.16 -8.52 1.41
C ALA A 532 14.78 -8.15 2.78
N GLU A 533 16.10 -8.17 2.89
CA GLU A 533 16.87 -7.79 4.09
C GLU A 533 17.24 -6.32 4.18
N ILE A 534 16.95 -5.50 3.15
CA ILE A 534 17.16 -4.05 3.26
C ILE A 534 16.41 -3.55 4.50
N ARG A 535 17.04 -2.62 5.20
CA ARG A 535 16.51 -2.03 6.43
C ARG A 535 15.12 -1.42 6.22
N THR A 536 14.29 -1.54 7.24
CA THR A 536 13.07 -0.74 7.39
C THR A 536 13.43 0.52 8.17
N ASP A 537 13.54 1.66 7.48
CA ASP A 537 13.88 2.96 8.10
C ASP A 537 13.30 4.12 7.27
N LEU A 538 13.34 5.34 7.84
CA LEU A 538 12.94 6.60 7.21
C LEU A 538 14.18 7.49 6.91
N ASP A 539 15.28 6.85 6.52
CA ASP A 539 16.55 7.49 6.23
C ASP A 539 16.84 7.63 4.73
N ALA A 540 18.00 8.18 4.36
CA ALA A 540 18.35 8.34 2.95
C ALA A 540 18.63 6.99 2.25
N PHE A 541 18.08 6.84 1.04
CA PHE A 541 18.30 5.72 0.12
C PHE A 541 19.09 6.19 -1.11
N SER A 542 20.04 5.37 -1.58
CA SER A 542 20.72 5.63 -2.84
C SER A 542 19.87 5.24 -4.05
N GLU A 543 20.22 5.70 -5.25
CA GLU A 543 19.56 5.29 -6.50
C GLU A 543 19.64 3.77 -6.69
N VAL A 544 20.79 3.15 -6.43
CA VAL A 544 20.96 1.69 -6.54
C VAL A 544 20.02 0.95 -5.57
N GLU A 545 19.89 1.38 -4.32
CA GLU A 545 18.96 0.76 -3.37
C GLU A 545 17.50 0.91 -3.82
N ALA A 546 17.10 2.15 -4.14
CA ALA A 546 15.73 2.47 -4.54
C ALA A 546 15.32 1.76 -5.84
N TYR A 547 16.15 1.85 -6.88
CA TYR A 547 15.88 1.24 -8.18
C TYR A 547 15.92 -0.28 -8.14
N SER A 548 16.76 -0.90 -7.30
CA SER A 548 16.73 -2.36 -7.15
C SER A 548 15.44 -2.84 -6.48
N LEU A 549 14.91 -2.09 -5.52
CA LEU A 549 13.61 -2.38 -4.91
C LEU A 549 12.46 -2.18 -5.90
N MET A 550 12.48 -1.09 -6.68
CA MET A 550 11.50 -0.86 -7.76
C MET A 550 11.55 -1.98 -8.81
N LEU A 551 12.74 -2.38 -9.26
CA LEU A 551 12.91 -3.48 -10.21
C LEU A 551 12.28 -4.77 -9.67
N SER A 552 12.51 -5.10 -8.40
CA SER A 552 11.93 -6.29 -7.76
C SER A 552 10.40 -6.25 -7.73
N GLY A 553 9.81 -5.14 -7.27
CA GLY A 553 8.36 -4.96 -7.26
C GLY A 553 7.74 -5.04 -8.66
N TYR A 554 8.39 -4.42 -9.64
CA TYR A 554 7.97 -4.41 -11.05
C TYR A 554 7.97 -5.82 -11.66
N ARG A 555 9.10 -6.54 -11.55
CA ARG A 555 9.25 -7.89 -12.12
C ARG A 555 8.33 -8.91 -11.45
N MET A 556 8.17 -8.83 -10.13
CA MET A 556 7.21 -9.67 -9.40
C MET A 556 5.76 -9.40 -9.82
N ALA A 557 5.40 -8.12 -10.01
CA ALA A 557 4.06 -7.76 -10.44
C ALA A 557 3.77 -8.28 -11.85
N GLN A 558 4.73 -8.13 -12.77
CA GLN A 558 4.65 -8.64 -14.14
C GLN A 558 4.45 -10.16 -14.15
N GLN A 559 5.26 -10.90 -13.38
CA GLN A 559 5.16 -12.36 -13.30
C GLN A 559 3.85 -12.81 -12.65
N GLN A 560 3.39 -12.12 -11.59
CA GLN A 560 2.13 -12.45 -10.93
C GLN A 560 0.93 -12.25 -11.86
N ALA A 561 0.88 -11.15 -12.61
CA ALA A 561 -0.19 -10.90 -13.58
C ALA A 561 -0.22 -12.00 -14.65
N LYS A 562 0.95 -12.37 -15.20
CA LYS A 562 1.07 -13.47 -16.18
C LYS A 562 0.64 -14.81 -15.61
N ALA A 563 1.04 -15.13 -14.38
CA ALA A 563 0.67 -16.39 -13.73
C ALA A 563 -0.84 -16.49 -13.49
N LEU A 564 -1.47 -15.40 -13.06
CA LEU A 564 -2.92 -15.33 -12.86
C LEU A 564 -3.69 -15.44 -14.19
N ASN A 565 -3.18 -14.81 -15.25
CA ASN A 565 -3.74 -14.94 -16.60
C ASN A 565 -3.64 -16.36 -17.14
N ALA A 566 -2.48 -17.00 -16.97
CA ALA A 566 -2.29 -18.40 -17.35
C ALA A 566 -3.23 -19.34 -16.56
N ALA A 567 -3.42 -19.09 -15.26
CA ALA A 567 -4.32 -19.86 -14.41
C ALA A 567 -5.80 -19.72 -14.78
N LEU A 568 -6.21 -18.60 -15.40
CA LEU A 568 -7.55 -18.42 -15.94
C LEU A 568 -7.85 -19.43 -17.06
N GLY A 569 -6.84 -19.80 -17.87
CA GLY A 569 -6.95 -20.83 -18.90
C GLY A 569 -7.93 -20.51 -20.04
N ARG A 570 -8.23 -19.22 -20.28
CA ARG A 570 -9.16 -18.76 -21.31
C ARG A 570 -8.42 -17.84 -22.29
N PRO A 571 -8.14 -18.27 -23.53
CA PRO A 571 -7.29 -17.51 -24.46
C PRO A 571 -7.90 -16.17 -24.90
N ASP A 572 -9.22 -16.05 -24.90
CA ASP A 572 -9.94 -14.83 -25.29
C ASP A 572 -10.30 -13.91 -24.11
N GLU A 573 -9.89 -14.25 -22.89
CA GLU A 573 -10.14 -13.46 -21.69
C GLU A 573 -8.82 -13.12 -21.00
N THR A 574 -8.77 -11.95 -20.39
CA THR A 574 -7.64 -11.52 -19.57
C THR A 574 -8.02 -11.51 -18.09
N TRP A 575 -7.11 -11.94 -17.21
CA TRP A 575 -7.34 -11.91 -15.77
C TRP A 575 -7.64 -10.49 -15.30
N GLY A 576 -8.78 -10.34 -14.61
CA GLY A 576 -9.27 -9.03 -14.16
C GLY A 576 -9.58 -8.06 -15.29
N GLY A 577 -9.59 -8.45 -16.57
CA GLY A 577 -9.75 -7.50 -17.69
C GLY A 577 -8.58 -6.53 -17.84
N PHE A 578 -7.38 -6.90 -17.40
CA PHE A 578 -6.19 -6.06 -17.51
C PHE A 578 -5.36 -6.45 -18.73
N ASP A 579 -4.58 -5.51 -19.25
CA ASP A 579 -3.66 -5.75 -20.35
C ASP A 579 -2.37 -6.41 -19.86
N VAL A 580 -2.46 -7.69 -19.46
CA VAL A 580 -1.38 -8.43 -18.79
C VAL A 580 -0.10 -8.49 -19.63
N ASP A 581 -0.23 -8.45 -20.95
CA ASP A 581 0.85 -8.49 -21.93
C ASP A 581 1.30 -7.10 -22.41
N ALA A 582 0.82 -6.02 -21.76
CA ALA A 582 1.26 -4.66 -22.06
C ALA A 582 2.79 -4.58 -22.08
N PRO A 583 3.37 -3.88 -23.08
CA PRO A 583 4.81 -3.76 -23.22
C PRO A 583 5.43 -3.06 -22.00
N GLU A 584 6.72 -3.31 -21.79
CA GLU A 584 7.49 -2.63 -20.76
C GLU A 584 7.71 -1.17 -21.18
N GLY A 585 7.41 -0.24 -20.28
CA GLY A 585 7.71 1.16 -20.45
C GLY A 585 9.19 1.43 -20.20
N GLU A 586 9.62 2.65 -20.53
CA GLU A 586 10.96 3.13 -20.23
C GLU A 586 11.01 3.60 -18.77
N TRP A 587 11.57 2.75 -17.89
CA TRP A 587 11.77 3.05 -16.48
C TRP A 587 13.27 3.10 -16.12
N PRO A 588 13.69 4.04 -15.25
CA PRO A 588 15.10 4.24 -14.92
C PRO A 588 15.76 3.05 -14.21
N PHE A 589 14.96 2.16 -13.60
CA PHE A 589 15.47 0.97 -12.91
C PHE A 589 15.64 -0.26 -13.82
N LEU A 590 15.12 -0.26 -15.04
CA LEU A 590 15.21 -1.43 -15.94
C LEU A 590 16.63 -1.82 -16.35
N PRO A 591 17.61 -0.91 -16.51
CA PRO A 591 19.00 -1.29 -16.78
C PRO A 591 19.60 -2.25 -15.75
N LEU A 592 19.10 -2.25 -14.50
CA LEU A 592 19.53 -3.18 -13.46
C LEU A 592 19.07 -4.63 -13.72
N SER A 593 18.10 -4.86 -14.61
CA SER A 593 17.50 -6.18 -14.84
C SER A 593 18.52 -7.21 -15.29
N GLU A 594 19.43 -6.84 -16.19
CA GLU A 594 20.48 -7.75 -16.66
C GLU A 594 21.47 -8.09 -15.54
N ILE A 595 21.89 -7.07 -14.78
CA ILE A 595 22.86 -7.22 -13.70
C ILE A 595 22.27 -8.06 -12.57
N ALA A 596 21.04 -7.77 -12.14
CA ALA A 596 20.35 -8.48 -11.08
C ALA A 596 20.04 -9.95 -11.43
N ALA A 597 20.01 -10.28 -12.72
CA ALA A 597 19.82 -11.66 -13.20
C ALA A 597 21.11 -12.49 -13.21
N LEU A 598 22.29 -11.88 -13.03
CA LEU A 598 23.56 -12.60 -13.05
C LEU A 598 23.74 -13.44 -11.78
N PRO A 599 24.26 -14.67 -11.90
CA PRO A 599 24.50 -15.54 -10.75
C PRO A 599 25.65 -15.01 -9.87
N PRO A 600 25.74 -15.45 -8.60
CA PRO A 600 26.78 -15.00 -7.66
C PRO A 600 28.22 -15.23 -8.15
N GLU A 601 28.43 -16.29 -8.93
CA GLU A 601 29.75 -16.67 -9.47
C GLU A 601 30.20 -15.78 -10.65
N SER A 602 29.36 -14.84 -11.09
CA SER A 602 29.67 -13.94 -12.21
C SER A 602 30.95 -13.15 -11.96
N GLN A 603 31.75 -13.00 -13.03
CA GLN A 603 32.92 -12.13 -13.04
C GLN A 603 32.58 -10.67 -13.30
N ASP A 604 31.32 -10.35 -13.60
CA ASP A 604 30.86 -8.99 -13.82
C ASP A 604 31.01 -8.15 -12.53
N GLN A 605 31.83 -7.10 -12.62
CA GLN A 605 32.11 -6.21 -11.50
C GLN A 605 30.85 -5.47 -11.03
N ARG A 606 29.92 -5.15 -11.94
CA ARG A 606 28.65 -4.50 -11.62
C ARG A 606 27.79 -5.38 -10.73
N ARG A 607 27.74 -6.69 -11.02
CA ARG A 607 27.00 -7.66 -10.20
C ARG A 607 27.56 -7.79 -8.78
N ARG A 608 28.88 -7.81 -8.64
CA ARG A 608 29.55 -7.86 -7.33
C ARG A 608 29.32 -6.56 -6.54
N ASP A 609 29.38 -5.43 -7.22
CA ASP A 609 29.16 -4.13 -6.59
C ASP A 609 27.71 -3.95 -6.13
N LEU A 610 26.75 -4.31 -7.00
CA LEU A 610 25.33 -4.34 -6.65
C LEU A 610 25.11 -5.18 -5.38
N GLU A 611 25.67 -6.39 -5.33
CA GLU A 611 25.55 -7.25 -4.15
C GLU A 611 26.08 -6.61 -2.88
N ASN A 612 27.25 -5.96 -2.97
CA ASN A 612 27.88 -5.30 -1.85
C ASN A 612 27.02 -4.13 -1.36
N GLN A 613 26.50 -3.31 -2.28
CA GLN A 613 25.59 -2.21 -1.94
C GLN A 613 24.33 -2.70 -1.22
N LEU A 614 23.65 -3.70 -1.78
CA LEU A 614 22.44 -4.27 -1.15
C LEU A 614 22.74 -4.95 0.20
N ASN A 615 23.89 -5.64 0.33
CA ASN A 615 24.30 -6.23 1.60
C ASN A 615 24.64 -5.18 2.66
N VAL A 616 25.12 -3.99 2.27
CA VAL A 616 25.26 -2.86 3.20
C VAL A 616 23.90 -2.22 3.51
N GLY A 617 22.94 -2.30 2.60
CA GLY A 617 21.59 -1.73 2.75
C GLY A 617 20.80 -2.26 3.95
N LYS A 618 21.14 -3.43 4.48
CA LYS A 618 20.58 -3.95 5.75
C LYS A 618 21.03 -3.19 7.00
N LYS A 619 22.10 -2.39 6.91
CA LYS A 619 22.65 -1.61 8.04
C LYS A 619 21.95 -0.27 8.19
N GLN A 620 21.50 0.04 9.40
CA GLN A 620 20.91 1.34 9.75
C GLN A 620 21.93 2.48 9.89
N MET A 621 23.18 2.16 10.25
CA MET A 621 24.23 3.17 10.52
C MET A 621 25.54 2.83 9.81
N PHE A 622 26.39 3.84 9.62
CA PHE A 622 27.75 3.72 9.04
C PHE A 622 27.81 3.11 7.63
N ARG A 623 26.75 3.24 6.83
CA ARG A 623 26.72 2.73 5.45
C ARG A 623 27.84 3.30 4.58
N ALA A 624 28.05 4.62 4.65
CA ALA A 624 29.14 5.29 3.93
C ALA A 624 30.52 4.66 4.24
N ALA A 625 30.76 4.34 5.51
CA ALA A 625 32.00 3.68 5.94
C ALA A 625 32.08 2.22 5.48
N ALA A 626 30.95 1.52 5.42
CA ALA A 626 30.90 0.15 4.93
C ALA A 626 31.14 0.05 3.42
N LEU A 627 30.70 1.05 2.64
CA LEU A 627 30.87 1.07 1.17
C LEU A 627 32.17 1.72 0.70
N ILE A 628 32.69 2.69 1.46
CA ILE A 628 33.84 3.51 1.05
C ILE A 628 35.01 3.25 1.99
N PRO A 629 36.01 2.42 1.61
CA PRO A 629 37.14 2.06 2.47
C PRO A 629 37.90 3.27 3.01
N ARG A 630 38.04 4.34 2.22
CA ARG A 630 38.69 5.60 2.65
C ARG A 630 37.95 6.26 3.82
N VAL A 631 36.62 6.22 3.84
CA VAL A 631 35.81 6.76 4.94
C VAL A 631 35.99 5.90 6.18
N LYS A 632 36.01 4.57 6.05
CA LYS A 632 36.31 3.65 7.15
C LYS A 632 37.67 3.92 7.79
N ILE A 633 38.72 4.06 6.98
CA ILE A 633 40.07 4.34 7.46
C ILE A 633 40.12 5.68 8.21
N ARG A 634 39.50 6.73 7.66
CA ARG A 634 39.43 8.05 8.33
C ARG A 634 38.68 7.99 9.66
N LEU A 635 37.57 7.24 9.73
CA LEU A 635 36.82 7.04 10.97
C LEU A 635 37.64 6.28 12.03
N ILE A 636 38.34 5.22 11.63
CA ILE A 636 39.23 4.47 12.53
C ILE A 636 40.36 5.37 13.01
N ALA A 637 41.00 6.14 12.13
CA ALA A 637 42.05 7.08 12.50
C ALA A 637 41.53 8.16 13.48
N ALA A 638 40.35 8.72 13.23
CA ALA A 638 39.72 9.67 14.13
C ALA A 638 39.40 9.05 15.50
N ALA A 639 38.90 7.81 15.53
CA ALA A 639 38.64 7.08 16.77
C ALA A 639 39.93 6.78 17.56
N LEU A 640 41.03 6.44 16.87
CA LEU A 640 42.34 6.23 17.50
C LEU A 640 42.92 7.53 18.07
N VAL A 641 42.79 8.65 17.36
CA VAL A 641 43.19 9.98 17.87
C VAL A 641 42.35 10.34 19.09
N LEU A 642 41.03 10.12 19.05
CA LEU A 642 40.15 10.38 20.19
C LEU A 642 40.52 9.50 21.40
N ALA A 643 40.81 8.22 21.18
CA ALA A 643 41.27 7.31 22.22
C ALA A 643 42.62 7.74 22.80
N ALA A 644 43.56 8.19 21.97
CA ALA A 644 44.85 8.71 22.43
C ALA A 644 44.71 9.99 23.27
N VAL A 645 43.82 10.91 22.85
CA VAL A 645 43.49 12.12 23.63
C VAL A 645 42.85 11.76 24.96
N LEU A 646 41.90 10.80 24.98
CA LEU A 646 41.28 10.29 26.21
C LEU A 646 42.32 9.68 27.15
N LEU A 647 43.21 8.83 26.63
CA LEU A 647 44.29 8.20 27.39
C LEU A 647 45.28 9.25 27.93
N ALA A 648 45.62 10.27 27.14
CA ALA A 648 46.45 11.39 27.60
C ALA A 648 45.78 12.17 28.72
N LEU A 649 44.48 12.50 28.57
CA LEU A 649 43.70 13.19 29.60
C LEU A 649 43.64 12.38 30.91
N LEU A 650 43.48 11.05 30.82
CA LEU A 650 43.52 10.17 31.99
C LEU A 650 44.92 10.14 32.63
N TRP A 651 45.96 10.11 31.81
CA TRP A 651 47.35 10.10 32.26
C TRP A 651 47.77 11.40 32.95
N PHE A 652 47.28 12.56 32.48
CA PHE A 652 47.56 13.85 33.10
C PHE A 652 46.71 14.11 34.36
N ASN A 653 45.59 13.40 34.56
CA ASN A 653 44.71 13.51 35.74
C ASN A 653 44.82 12.30 36.70
N ARG A 654 46.05 11.86 37.02
CA ARG A 654 46.35 10.70 37.88
C ARG A 654 45.76 10.70 39.31
N GLY A 655 45.15 11.80 39.76
CA GLY A 655 44.48 11.90 41.07
C GLY A 655 42.96 11.69 41.06
N ALA A 656 42.35 11.46 39.89
CA ALA A 656 40.90 11.30 39.76
C ALA A 656 40.51 9.83 39.63
N THR A 657 39.62 9.35 40.50
CA THR A 657 39.06 7.99 40.46
C THR A 657 37.98 7.90 39.38
N PHE A 658 38.35 7.38 38.22
CA PHE A 658 37.41 7.12 37.13
C PHE A 658 36.88 5.68 37.21
N THR A 659 35.58 5.51 37.46
CA THR A 659 34.89 4.21 37.32
C THR A 659 34.75 3.83 35.83
N LEU A 660 34.61 2.56 35.49
CA LEU A 660 34.43 2.10 34.09
C LEU A 660 33.27 2.82 33.36
N GLY A 661 32.23 3.20 34.11
CA GLY A 661 31.13 4.03 33.63
C GLY A 661 31.51 5.49 33.35
N SER A 662 32.45 6.08 34.09
CA SER A 662 32.92 7.45 33.86
C SER A 662 33.79 7.59 32.60
N LEU A 663 34.48 6.53 32.19
CA LEU A 663 35.29 6.48 30.97
C LEU A 663 34.44 6.44 29.69
N SER A 664 33.38 5.63 29.73
CA SER A 664 32.37 5.56 28.66
C SER A 664 31.58 6.86 28.57
N VAL A 665 31.28 7.50 29.70
CA VAL A 665 30.68 8.84 29.77
C VAL A 665 31.64 9.93 29.24
N THR A 666 32.95 9.81 29.45
CA THR A 666 33.94 10.79 28.93
C THR A 666 34.07 10.75 27.40
N ALA A 667 33.97 9.56 26.79
CA ALA A 667 33.90 9.42 25.33
C ALA A 667 32.62 10.03 24.74
N VAL A 668 31.49 9.93 25.47
CA VAL A 668 30.23 10.60 25.13
C VAL A 668 30.33 12.12 25.34
N ILE A 669 31.04 12.59 26.37
CA ILE A 669 31.29 14.02 26.66
C ILE A 669 32.16 14.70 25.60
N LEU A 670 33.11 13.98 24.98
CA LEU A 670 33.90 14.55 23.86
C LEU A 670 33.09 14.69 22.56
N LEU A 671 32.02 13.91 22.40
CA LEU A 671 31.08 14.01 21.28
C LEU A 671 29.93 14.99 21.55
N GLY A 672 29.62 15.27 22.81
CA GLY A 672 28.57 16.20 23.23
C GLY A 672 29.06 17.20 24.26
N GLY A 673 29.55 18.36 23.80
CA GLY A 673 29.65 19.58 24.61
C GLY A 673 30.73 19.57 25.68
N LEU A 674 31.88 20.17 25.36
CA LEU A 674 32.81 20.68 26.37
C LEU A 674 32.02 21.49 27.44
N PHE A 675 32.31 21.20 28.72
CA PHE A 675 31.87 21.89 29.96
C PHE A 675 30.70 21.33 30.78
N TRP A 676 30.38 20.04 30.72
CA TRP A 676 29.31 19.47 31.56
C TRP A 676 29.66 19.21 33.05
N PRO A 677 30.82 18.63 33.44
CA PRO A 677 30.94 18.06 34.79
C PRO A 677 31.43 19.01 35.90
N LYS A 678 32.12 20.11 35.55
CA LYS A 678 32.70 21.02 36.58
C LYS A 678 31.75 22.14 37.04
N ILE A 679 30.64 22.39 36.35
CA ILE A 679 29.65 23.43 36.72
C ILE A 679 28.52 22.87 37.61
N PHE A 680 28.17 21.58 37.50
CA PHE A 680 26.97 21.01 38.15
C PHE A 680 27.23 20.18 39.41
N GLY A 681 28.47 20.12 39.90
CA GLY A 681 28.79 19.48 41.19
C GLY A 681 28.15 20.15 42.41
N TRP A 682 27.58 21.35 42.25
CA TRP A 682 27.04 22.18 43.34
C TRP A 682 25.50 22.27 43.35
N ILE A 683 24.82 21.60 42.41
CA ILE A 683 23.37 21.72 42.25
C ILE A 683 22.69 20.44 42.76
N PRO A 684 21.70 20.52 43.68
CA PRO A 684 20.99 19.34 44.18
C PRO A 684 20.21 18.61 43.06
N GLU A 685 19.98 17.31 43.21
CA GLU A 685 19.09 16.54 42.31
C GLU A 685 17.71 17.17 42.26
N SER A 686 17.45 17.85 41.15
CA SER A 686 16.24 18.61 40.90
C SER A 686 15.85 18.44 39.44
N ARG A 687 14.60 18.77 39.09
CA ARG A 687 14.09 18.84 37.70
C ARG A 687 15.11 19.50 36.74
N MET A 688 15.96 20.39 37.23
CA MET A 688 17.02 21.04 36.46
C MET A 688 18.07 20.05 35.92
N LYS A 689 18.54 19.07 36.68
CA LYS A 689 19.50 18.04 36.20
C LYS A 689 18.90 17.17 35.09
N GLN A 690 17.65 16.75 35.22
CA GLN A 690 16.95 15.98 34.19
C GLN A 690 16.73 16.81 32.91
N THR A 691 16.36 18.08 33.06
CA THR A 691 16.18 19.01 31.93
C THR A 691 17.49 19.26 31.20
N LEU A 692 18.56 19.49 31.95
CA LEU A 692 19.91 19.65 31.42
C LEU A 692 20.39 18.37 30.71
N GLY A 693 20.21 17.18 31.30
CA GLY A 693 20.56 15.92 30.65
C GLY A 693 19.82 15.71 29.31
N LYS A 694 18.54 16.08 29.24
CA LYS A 694 17.75 16.05 28.00
C LYS A 694 18.26 17.05 26.96
N VAL A 695 18.65 18.26 27.37
CA VAL A 695 19.26 19.28 26.50
C VAL A 695 20.61 18.79 25.96
N GLY A 696 21.45 18.18 26.80
CA GLY A 696 22.73 17.59 26.38
C GLY A 696 22.56 16.46 25.38
N LEU A 697 21.60 15.55 25.60
CA LEU A 697 21.26 14.49 24.65
C LEU A 697 20.75 15.06 23.31
N ALA A 698 19.91 16.10 23.35
CA ALA A 698 19.42 16.77 22.16
C ALA A 698 20.55 17.46 21.37
N LEU A 699 21.49 18.12 22.05
CA LEU A 699 22.68 18.73 21.43
C LEU A 699 23.62 17.69 20.82
N GLY A 700 23.88 16.59 21.53
CA GLY A 700 24.70 15.49 21.01
C GLY A 700 24.06 14.82 19.78
N GLY A 701 22.76 14.54 19.86
CA GLY A 701 21.97 14.05 18.73
C GLY A 701 22.01 15.01 17.53
N TRP A 702 21.91 16.31 17.79
CA TRP A 702 22.01 17.35 16.76
C TRP A 702 23.36 17.38 16.04
N VAL A 703 24.48 17.29 16.77
CA VAL A 703 25.82 17.23 16.16
C VAL A 703 25.97 15.99 15.28
N ILE A 704 25.57 14.82 15.78
CA ILE A 704 25.64 13.56 15.03
C ILE A 704 24.77 13.64 13.78
N ALA A 705 23.54 14.16 13.91
CA ALA A 705 22.63 14.32 12.79
C ALA A 705 23.18 15.25 11.72
N ARG A 706 23.74 16.41 12.11
CA ARG A 706 24.38 17.34 11.19
C ARG A 706 25.58 16.74 10.48
N LEU A 707 26.45 16.03 11.20
CA LEU A 707 27.58 15.32 10.60
C LEU A 707 27.13 14.25 9.59
N GLN A 708 26.07 13.50 9.91
CA GLN A 708 25.49 12.51 9.00
C GLN A 708 25.02 13.17 7.71
N ILE A 709 24.17 14.19 7.81
CA ILE A 709 23.56 14.89 6.66
C ILE A 709 24.62 15.62 5.82
N SER A 710 25.59 16.30 6.45
CA SER A 710 26.54 17.15 5.72
C SER A 710 27.72 16.39 5.13
N LEU A 711 28.15 15.28 5.75
CA LEU A 711 29.38 14.58 5.38
C LEU A 711 29.12 13.17 4.85
N PHE A 712 28.36 12.35 5.57
CA PHE A 712 28.24 10.93 5.24
C PHE A 712 27.18 10.66 4.18
N ASP A 713 26.03 11.33 4.23
CA ASP A 713 24.94 11.14 3.27
C ASP A 713 25.35 11.52 1.84
N PRO A 714 26.01 12.68 1.57
CA PRO A 714 26.42 13.03 0.21
C PRO A 714 27.43 12.02 -0.37
N LEU A 715 28.35 11.50 0.46
CA LEU A 715 29.30 10.46 0.03
C LEU A 715 28.59 9.13 -0.26
N PHE A 716 27.63 8.75 0.58
CA PHE A 716 26.82 7.56 0.41
C PHE A 716 25.98 7.63 -0.87
N LEU A 717 25.24 8.73 -1.05
CA LEU A 717 24.37 8.95 -2.20
C LEU A 717 25.18 9.02 -3.50
N LYS A 718 26.31 9.74 -3.51
CA LYS A 718 27.20 9.79 -4.68
C LYS A 718 27.72 8.41 -5.06
N ARG A 719 28.11 7.59 -4.07
CA ARG A 719 28.63 6.24 -4.32
C ARG A 719 27.56 5.26 -4.84
N GLY A 720 26.31 5.49 -4.46
CA GLY A 720 25.18 4.65 -4.85
C GLY A 720 24.34 5.21 -5.99
N ARG A 721 24.90 6.06 -6.86
CA ARG A 721 24.25 6.46 -8.12
C ARG A 721 24.22 5.29 -9.10
N LEU A 722 23.16 5.21 -9.89
CA LEU A 722 23.01 4.15 -10.88
C LEU A 722 24.10 4.24 -11.96
N ASP A 723 24.38 5.45 -12.46
CA ASP A 723 25.38 5.68 -13.49
C ASP A 723 26.77 5.16 -13.07
N GLU A 724 27.17 5.44 -11.82
CA GLU A 724 28.43 4.95 -11.25
C GLU A 724 28.51 3.41 -11.19
N LEU A 725 27.38 2.72 -11.01
CA LEU A 725 27.30 1.27 -11.05
C LEU A 725 27.39 0.75 -12.49
N LEU A 726 26.71 1.39 -13.44
CA LEU A 726 26.69 0.98 -14.85
C LEU A 726 28.05 1.18 -15.53
N GLU A 727 28.73 2.31 -15.25
CA GLU A 727 30.06 2.64 -15.79
C GLU A 727 31.19 1.67 -15.37
N LEU A 728 30.99 0.86 -14.32
CA LEU A 728 31.96 -0.16 -13.93
C LEU A 728 32.18 -1.22 -15.03
N GLY A 729 31.20 -1.39 -15.94
CA GLY A 729 31.35 -2.24 -17.12
C GLY A 729 32.30 -1.64 -18.17
N ASP A 730 32.23 -0.32 -18.38
CA ASP A 730 32.98 0.38 -19.44
C ASP A 730 34.46 0.55 -19.08
N ARG A 731 34.76 0.76 -17.79
CA ARG A 731 36.16 0.89 -17.32
C ARG A 731 36.96 -0.42 -17.45
N ALA A 732 36.29 -1.57 -17.44
CA ALA A 732 36.93 -2.86 -17.68
C ALA A 732 37.27 -3.12 -19.16
N GLY A 733 36.68 -2.35 -20.09
CA GLY A 733 36.99 -2.39 -21.52
C GLY A 733 38.27 -1.63 -21.90
N ASN A 734 38.60 -0.55 -21.18
CA ASN A 734 39.76 0.30 -21.47
C ASN A 734 41.08 -0.15 -20.80
N ASP A 735 41.06 -1.13 -19.90
CA ASP A 735 42.27 -1.73 -19.31
C ASP A 735 42.78 -2.95 -20.10
N ARG A 736 42.29 -3.16 -21.34
CA ARG A 736 42.66 -4.27 -22.24
C ARG A 736 43.41 -3.84 -23.52
N ASP A 737 43.81 -2.58 -23.65
CA ASP A 737 44.68 -2.11 -24.74
C ASP A 737 46.08 -1.69 -24.24
#